data_AF-F2GC87-F1
#
_entry.id   AF-F2GC87-F1
#
_cell.length_a   1.000
_cell.length_b   1.000
_cell.length_c   1.000
_cell.angle_alpha   90.00
_cell.angle_beta   90.00
_cell.angle_gamma   90.00
#
_symmetry.space_group_name_H-M   'P 1'
#
loop_
_entity.id
_entity.type
_entity.pdbx_description
1 polymer ?
#
loop_
_entity_poly.entity_id
_entity_poly.type
_entity_poly.pdbx_seq_one_letter_code
_entity_poly.pdbx_strand_id
1 'polypeptide(L)'
;MSKTRTGGIPPVPGTVPREMRPFLESIREGLEVQMGRRGKAIDRAVTFRDLGDGGIASLNLSLNGGISLSPPSTGGGPVETPPAPTNVNAHAGIDFVLLSWDLPSYNGHAFAEVYRITENSDDPNQTIDVGSAVLIGTNNGFLYSDIVDPQSAHYYWVRFVNVNGVAGPYHSTNGLYAETALSYDAVIDQAREDVLASLSIWQNDITDAMDILDNDYFGTVLGLQETVQAVGTQLILTESRLGTKYDEFVEVVETENLASVEKIEQLTASIYDTDENGNVILDNDGDKVFAGSFITSVDKVTADAFSAEAESRNQLAAAIFQVNPDGSYVVDEDGVPILSGGFNTSVEKVTAEEREATATKLNTVSASIFQEDENGELILDEDGNPILTGGFASSVEAATADEVASTAARIDNLTAEIFERNPDGTIKTNPDGTPKLIGSFIDSVDAVLANIDGELMAAIGDTLTVDNGDVSYSLSEIMSTALDAENKYTAQWGIKTTINDLQYGVGFVARTDDDGEIRTGFHIAADTFSVHNPANGEEVIPFIINEDGYVLIDTLLVDTATITSLVADSIIVGDLFAGKQITSPIIQGGQLIGVTLNVNNKTFIDEFGVLTGVDAYFENGYFQGEIQAESGTLDNVTIKDTCTVEGTVYAQNIEGDVLDRYILNVDPAVEVPPNTPTVILDVDVDPGYVGPYFDRYVYISYVQIQNTAVANKNTPMDLDMVLYLDELEVQRFSVNSIELGETVGSAFGAFIAKGNSTKNLKLIMNADRDSTILQNSICVDVTKQGNSLKNISALYTQ
;
A
#
# COMPACT_ATOMS: atom_id res chain seq x y z
N MET A 1 69.34 48.52 -31.48
CA MET A 1 69.27 48.32 -32.94
C MET A 1 70.43 47.45 -33.40
N SER A 2 70.13 46.23 -33.86
CA SER A 2 71.10 45.27 -34.36
C SER A 2 71.21 45.42 -35.89
N LYS A 3 72.40 45.76 -36.40
CA LYS A 3 72.71 45.74 -37.84
C LYS A 3 72.61 44.29 -38.32
N THR A 4 71.61 43.97 -39.15
CA THR A 4 71.49 42.66 -39.79
C THR A 4 72.73 42.40 -40.65
N ARG A 5 73.65 41.57 -40.17
CA ARG A 5 74.80 41.08 -40.95
C ARG A 5 74.30 40.03 -41.94
N THR A 6 74.06 40.41 -43.20
CA THR A 6 73.82 39.43 -44.27
C THR A 6 75.16 38.89 -44.77
N GLY A 7 75.35 37.56 -44.70
CA GLY A 7 76.53 36.86 -45.25
C GLY A 7 76.72 37.12 -46.74
N GLY A 8 77.94 36.91 -47.26
CA GLY A 8 78.24 36.98 -48.70
C GLY A 8 77.39 35.99 -49.49
N ILE A 9 76.86 36.38 -50.67
CA ILE A 9 76.27 35.39 -51.59
C ILE A 9 77.45 34.51 -52.08
N PRO A 10 77.43 33.20 -51.81
CA PRO A 10 78.52 32.31 -52.19
C PRO A 10 78.66 32.24 -53.72
N PRO A 11 79.86 31.91 -54.24
CA PRO A 11 80.02 31.67 -55.67
C PRO A 11 79.15 30.51 -56.13
N VAL A 12 78.70 30.59 -57.39
CA VAL A 12 77.91 29.51 -58.02
C VAL A 12 78.73 28.21 -57.95
N PRO A 13 78.22 27.13 -57.33
CA PRO A 13 78.96 25.88 -57.18
C PRO A 13 79.39 25.29 -58.52
N GLY A 14 80.58 24.69 -58.56
CA GLY A 14 81.14 24.10 -59.79
C GLY A 14 80.39 22.87 -60.32
N THR A 15 79.43 22.34 -59.56
CA THR A 15 78.57 21.20 -59.92
C THR A 15 77.42 21.57 -60.86
N VAL A 16 77.17 22.86 -61.08
CA VAL A 16 76.12 23.33 -61.99
C VAL A 16 76.53 23.10 -63.45
N PRO A 17 75.62 22.64 -64.35
CA PRO A 17 75.89 22.47 -65.76
C PRO A 17 76.53 23.72 -66.40
N ARG A 18 77.50 23.50 -67.29
CA ARG A 18 78.35 24.56 -67.86
C ARG A 18 77.57 25.65 -68.60
N GLU A 19 76.37 25.32 -69.09
CA GLU A 19 75.45 26.22 -69.79
C GLU A 19 74.65 27.13 -68.84
N MET A 20 74.33 26.67 -67.62
CA MET A 20 73.58 27.46 -66.61
C MET A 20 74.47 28.39 -65.80
N ARG A 21 75.76 28.07 -65.68
CA ARG A 21 76.70 28.83 -64.87
C ARG A 21 76.79 30.34 -65.24
N PRO A 22 76.84 30.76 -66.52
CA PRO A 22 76.89 32.19 -66.87
C PRO A 22 75.63 32.95 -66.44
N PHE A 23 74.47 32.30 -66.51
CA PHE A 23 73.20 32.88 -66.09
C PHE A 23 73.12 33.04 -64.56
N LEU A 24 73.54 32.03 -63.81
CA LEU A 24 73.58 32.15 -62.34
C LEU A 24 74.63 33.17 -61.88
N GLU A 25 75.75 33.28 -62.60
CA GLU A 25 76.75 34.32 -62.33
C GLU A 25 76.22 35.73 -62.63
N SER A 26 75.42 35.92 -63.69
CA SER A 26 74.81 37.23 -63.99
C SER A 26 73.71 37.62 -63.01
N ILE A 27 72.90 36.67 -62.52
CA ILE A 27 71.94 36.93 -61.43
C ILE A 27 72.70 37.29 -60.16
N ARG A 28 73.74 36.52 -59.81
CA ARG A 28 74.58 36.81 -58.65
C ARG A 28 75.19 38.21 -58.77
N GLU A 29 75.65 38.60 -59.95
CA GLU A 29 76.13 39.95 -60.24
C GLU A 29 75.09 41.02 -60.04
N GLY A 30 73.90 40.86 -60.61
CA GLY A 30 72.80 41.80 -60.41
C GLY A 30 72.47 42.01 -58.93
N LEU A 31 72.42 40.92 -58.16
CA LEU A 31 72.16 40.97 -56.71
C LEU A 31 73.31 41.62 -55.93
N GLU A 32 74.57 41.32 -56.27
CA GLU A 32 75.71 41.95 -55.62
C GLU A 32 75.81 43.45 -55.91
N VAL A 33 75.41 43.90 -57.11
CA VAL A 33 75.29 45.32 -57.45
C VAL A 33 74.18 45.99 -56.65
N GLN A 34 72.99 45.38 -56.59
CA GLN A 34 71.88 45.94 -55.80
C GLN A 34 72.17 45.98 -54.29
N MET A 35 72.97 45.04 -53.76
CA MET A 35 73.47 45.09 -52.37
C MET A 35 74.65 46.04 -52.18
N GLY A 36 75.19 46.64 -53.25
CA GLY A 36 76.30 47.60 -53.19
C GLY A 36 77.65 46.96 -52.89
N ARG A 37 77.80 45.65 -53.15
CA ARG A 37 79.04 44.89 -52.95
C ARG A 37 79.92 44.81 -54.20
N ARG A 38 79.32 45.01 -55.39
CA ARG A 38 79.99 45.08 -56.69
C ARG A 38 79.45 46.29 -57.48
N GLY A 39 80.24 46.88 -58.37
CA GLY A 39 79.84 48.11 -59.09
C GLY A 39 80.07 49.41 -58.30
N LYS A 40 79.47 50.52 -58.74
CA LYS A 40 79.59 51.81 -58.03
C LYS A 40 78.57 51.87 -56.89
N ALA A 41 78.92 52.54 -55.80
CA ALA A 41 78.04 52.66 -54.63
C ALA A 41 76.68 53.30 -54.91
N ILE A 42 76.56 54.12 -55.97
CA ILE A 42 75.31 54.76 -56.41
C ILE A 42 74.32 53.78 -57.05
N ASP A 43 74.78 52.61 -57.51
CA ASP A 43 73.96 51.61 -58.19
C ASP A 43 73.29 50.63 -57.18
N ARG A 44 73.57 50.82 -55.88
CA ARG A 44 72.95 50.06 -54.78
C ARG A 44 71.47 50.42 -54.65
N ALA A 45 70.62 49.42 -54.43
CA ALA A 45 69.21 49.65 -54.11
C ALA A 45 69.06 50.33 -52.73
N VAL A 46 68.21 51.35 -52.64
CA VAL A 46 67.85 52.03 -51.39
C VAL A 46 66.62 51.35 -50.80
N THR A 47 66.68 50.90 -49.55
CA THR A 47 65.52 50.31 -48.87
C THR A 47 64.63 51.38 -48.23
N PHE A 48 63.36 51.06 -47.98
CA PHE A 48 62.46 51.95 -47.21
C PHE A 48 63.04 52.34 -45.84
N ARG A 49 63.82 51.43 -45.24
CA ARG A 49 64.53 51.68 -43.99
C ARG A 49 65.69 52.66 -44.16
N ASP A 50 66.43 52.58 -45.26
CA ASP A 50 67.51 53.54 -45.56
C ASP A 50 66.96 54.97 -45.76
N LEU A 51 65.74 55.09 -46.32
CA LEU A 51 65.06 56.39 -46.45
C LEU A 51 64.58 56.94 -45.10
N GLY A 52 64.08 56.05 -44.23
CA GLY A 52 63.64 56.38 -42.86
C GLY A 52 64.80 56.77 -41.94
N ASP A 53 65.82 55.90 -41.83
CA ASP A 53 66.99 56.13 -40.99
C ASP A 53 67.83 57.32 -41.49
N GLY A 54 67.80 57.59 -42.81
CA GLY A 54 68.43 58.76 -43.42
C GLY A 54 67.68 60.09 -43.21
N GLY A 55 66.49 60.06 -42.59
CA GLY A 55 65.68 61.25 -42.33
C GLY A 55 65.10 61.91 -43.59
N ILE A 56 65.08 61.20 -44.71
CA ILE A 56 64.61 61.72 -46.02
C ILE A 56 63.09 61.50 -46.18
N ALA A 57 62.52 60.49 -45.49
CA ALA A 57 61.09 60.20 -45.47
C ALA A 57 60.67 59.60 -44.11
N SER A 58 59.43 59.83 -43.68
CA SER A 58 58.80 59.11 -42.57
C SER A 58 58.20 57.80 -43.05
N LEU A 59 58.45 56.72 -42.31
CA LEU A 59 57.95 55.38 -42.62
C LEU A 59 56.68 55.12 -41.79
N ASN A 60 55.52 55.03 -42.45
CA ASN A 60 54.25 54.72 -41.80
C ASN A 60 53.86 53.26 -42.07
N LEU A 61 53.65 52.50 -41.00
CA LEU A 61 53.16 51.13 -41.06
C LEU A 61 51.65 51.14 -40.84
N SER A 62 50.89 50.65 -41.81
CA SER A 62 49.45 50.44 -41.68
C SER A 62 49.17 49.08 -41.02
N LEU A 63 48.09 49.00 -40.22
CA LEU A 63 47.64 47.79 -39.53
C LEU A 63 47.27 46.64 -40.49
N ASN A 64 47.06 46.92 -41.79
CA ASN A 64 46.85 45.90 -42.83
C ASN A 64 48.16 45.45 -43.53
N GLY A 65 49.32 45.68 -42.91
CA GLY A 65 50.63 45.26 -43.43
C GLY A 65 51.15 46.10 -44.61
N GLY A 66 50.47 47.19 -44.96
CA GLY A 66 50.92 48.14 -45.98
C GLY A 66 51.96 49.12 -45.44
N ILE A 67 52.99 49.40 -46.24
CA ILE A 67 54.03 50.38 -45.91
C ILE A 67 53.84 51.61 -46.80
N SER A 68 53.70 52.81 -46.21
CA SER A 68 53.70 54.07 -46.94
C SER A 68 54.84 54.98 -46.50
N LEU A 69 55.37 55.75 -47.45
CA LEU A 69 56.36 56.79 -47.19
C LEU A 69 55.66 58.16 -47.23
N SER A 70 55.98 59.01 -46.28
CA SER A 70 55.53 60.41 -46.27
C SER A 70 56.74 61.33 -46.08
N PRO A 71 56.66 62.62 -46.41
CA PRO A 71 57.73 63.57 -46.07
C PRO A 71 58.03 63.50 -44.56
N PRO A 72 59.29 63.69 -44.13
CA PRO A 72 59.63 63.66 -42.71
C PRO A 72 58.94 64.85 -42.02
N SER A 73 58.02 64.56 -41.10
CA SER A 73 57.32 65.59 -40.35
C SER A 73 58.29 66.23 -39.37
N THR A 74 58.53 67.53 -39.52
CA THR A 74 59.16 68.36 -38.49
C THR A 74 58.12 68.61 -37.40
N GLY A 75 57.80 67.58 -36.62
CA GLY A 75 56.92 67.65 -35.45
C GLY A 75 57.59 68.41 -34.31
N GLY A 76 57.58 69.74 -34.40
CA GLY A 76 58.07 70.68 -33.40
C GLY A 76 57.02 71.75 -33.09
N GLY A 77 55.77 71.35 -32.90
CA GLY A 77 54.78 72.22 -32.24
C GLY A 77 55.11 72.34 -30.75
N PRO A 78 54.83 73.49 -30.09
CA PRO A 78 54.97 73.59 -28.64
C PRO A 78 54.09 72.54 -27.95
N VAL A 79 54.58 71.95 -26.85
CA VAL A 79 53.78 71.02 -26.02
C VAL A 79 52.50 71.74 -25.59
N GLU A 80 51.36 71.18 -25.97
CA GLU A 80 50.04 71.77 -25.71
C GLU A 80 49.55 71.38 -24.31
N THR A 81 48.69 72.24 -23.74
CA THR A 81 47.98 71.89 -22.51
C THR A 81 46.93 70.82 -22.83
N PRO A 82 46.88 69.70 -22.10
CA PRO A 82 45.93 68.64 -22.39
C PRO A 82 44.47 69.10 -22.29
N PRO A 83 43.61 68.80 -23.27
CA PRO A 83 42.16 68.94 -23.14
C PRO A 83 41.57 67.83 -22.25
N ALA A 84 40.31 67.98 -21.85
CA ALA A 84 39.55 66.92 -21.19
C ALA A 84 39.42 65.68 -22.11
N PRO A 85 39.58 64.45 -21.59
CA PRO A 85 39.24 63.24 -22.34
C PRO A 85 37.78 63.27 -22.80
N THR A 86 37.52 62.80 -24.03
CA THR A 86 36.17 62.68 -24.60
C THR A 86 35.74 61.23 -24.67
N ASN A 87 34.41 61.03 -24.72
CA ASN A 87 33.79 59.70 -24.84
C ASN A 87 34.27 58.71 -23.77
N VAL A 88 34.35 59.18 -22.53
CA VAL A 88 34.73 58.32 -21.40
C VAL A 88 33.54 57.42 -21.05
N ASN A 89 33.72 56.11 -21.16
CA ASN A 89 32.71 55.10 -20.83
C ASN A 89 33.26 54.13 -19.79
N ALA A 90 32.37 53.63 -18.92
CA ALA A 90 32.67 52.62 -17.90
C ALA A 90 31.75 51.41 -18.13
N HIS A 91 32.35 50.25 -18.23
CA HIS A 91 31.65 48.98 -18.38
C HIS A 91 31.98 48.10 -17.18
N ALA A 92 30.99 47.86 -16.33
CA ALA A 92 31.15 46.99 -15.17
C ALA A 92 30.95 45.52 -15.56
N GLY A 93 31.88 44.67 -15.11
CA GLY A 93 31.76 43.22 -15.07
C GLY A 93 31.31 42.73 -13.69
N ILE A 94 31.76 41.54 -13.30
CA ILE A 94 31.47 40.98 -11.97
C ILE A 94 32.49 41.49 -10.94
N ASP A 95 33.77 41.56 -11.27
CA ASP A 95 34.86 41.94 -10.35
C ASP A 95 35.80 42.99 -10.96
N PHE A 96 35.36 43.67 -12.02
CA PHE A 96 36.15 44.71 -12.67
C PHE A 96 35.27 45.78 -13.31
N VAL A 97 35.84 46.96 -13.51
CA VAL A 97 35.28 48.03 -14.34
C VAL A 97 36.28 48.38 -15.44
N LEU A 98 35.85 48.28 -16.68
CA LEU A 98 36.62 48.67 -17.85
C LEU A 98 36.27 50.09 -18.27
N LEU A 99 37.25 50.99 -18.16
CA LEU A 99 37.16 52.37 -18.64
C LEU A 99 37.75 52.49 -20.04
N SER A 100 37.08 53.25 -20.90
CA SER A 100 37.53 53.59 -22.25
C SER A 100 37.37 55.08 -22.52
N TRP A 101 38.19 55.64 -23.41
CA TRP A 101 38.10 57.03 -23.88
C TRP A 101 38.67 57.18 -25.29
N ASP A 102 38.47 58.33 -25.93
CA ASP A 102 39.02 58.59 -27.27
C ASP A 102 40.54 58.82 -27.26
N LEU A 103 41.23 58.47 -28.34
CA LEU A 103 42.68 58.70 -28.48
C LEU A 103 43.03 60.20 -28.37
N PRO A 104 44.05 60.59 -27.56
CA PRO A 104 44.45 61.98 -27.39
C PRO A 104 44.90 62.62 -28.72
N SER A 105 44.31 63.76 -29.08
CA SER A 105 44.56 64.46 -30.35
C SER A 105 45.42 65.73 -30.23
N TYR A 106 46.10 65.93 -29.10
CA TYR A 106 46.93 67.11 -28.81
C TYR A 106 48.44 66.80 -28.81
N ASN A 107 49.27 67.82 -29.02
CA ASN A 107 50.72 67.65 -29.09
C ASN A 107 51.38 67.51 -27.72
N GLY A 108 52.14 66.42 -27.53
CA GLY A 108 52.91 66.17 -26.32
C GLY A 108 52.18 65.37 -25.23
N HIS A 109 51.21 64.53 -25.59
CA HIS A 109 50.58 63.59 -24.64
C HIS A 109 51.62 62.67 -23.98
N ALA A 110 51.51 62.45 -22.67
CA ALA A 110 52.31 61.48 -21.93
C ALA A 110 51.47 60.27 -21.51
N PHE A 111 50.41 60.51 -20.72
CA PHE A 111 49.51 59.48 -20.20
C PHE A 111 48.17 60.07 -19.76
N ALA A 112 47.20 59.20 -19.48
CA ALA A 112 45.98 59.53 -18.76
C ALA A 112 46.09 59.09 -17.29
N GLU A 113 45.56 59.90 -16.38
CA GLU A 113 45.38 59.56 -14.97
C GLU A 113 43.94 59.15 -14.73
N VAL A 114 43.75 58.06 -13.98
CA VAL A 114 42.44 57.52 -13.61
C VAL A 114 42.26 57.61 -12.11
N TYR A 115 41.17 58.24 -11.69
CA TYR A 115 40.80 58.46 -10.30
C TYR A 115 39.50 57.72 -9.98
N ARG A 116 39.37 57.24 -8.76
CA ARG A 116 38.18 56.54 -8.25
C ARG A 116 37.91 56.92 -6.80
N ILE A 117 36.65 56.93 -6.39
CA ILE A 117 36.34 56.85 -4.95
C ILE A 117 36.61 55.45 -4.41
N THR A 118 37.21 55.35 -3.23
CA THR A 118 37.51 54.04 -2.63
C THR A 118 36.33 53.43 -1.88
N GLU A 119 35.39 54.26 -1.44
CA GLU A 119 34.18 53.81 -0.76
C GLU A 119 33.15 53.31 -1.78
N ASN A 120 32.40 52.27 -1.39
CA ASN A 120 31.27 51.77 -2.14
C ASN A 120 30.12 52.80 -2.06
N SER A 121 29.47 53.08 -3.18
CA SER A 121 28.40 54.08 -3.29
C SER A 121 27.05 53.42 -3.49
N ASP A 122 26.17 53.47 -2.49
CA ASP A 122 24.85 52.83 -2.55
C ASP A 122 23.81 53.59 -3.43
N ASP A 123 24.17 54.77 -3.98
CA ASP A 123 23.26 55.60 -4.79
C ASP A 123 23.90 56.03 -6.15
N PRO A 124 23.33 55.63 -7.31
CA PRO A 124 23.80 56.01 -8.64
C PRO A 124 23.56 57.49 -9.01
N ASN A 125 22.80 58.23 -8.19
CA ASN A 125 22.52 59.66 -8.39
C ASN A 125 23.23 60.56 -7.37
N GLN A 126 24.11 60.00 -6.54
CA GLN A 126 24.87 60.76 -5.56
C GLN A 126 25.81 61.77 -6.24
N THR A 127 25.78 63.03 -5.82
CA THR A 127 26.74 64.03 -6.30
C THR A 127 28.07 63.87 -5.55
N ILE A 128 29.06 63.31 -6.22
CA ILE A 128 30.41 63.11 -5.68
C ILE A 128 31.35 64.21 -6.19
N ASP A 129 32.10 64.84 -5.28
CA ASP A 129 33.17 65.78 -5.64
C ASP A 129 34.47 65.04 -6.00
N VAL A 130 35.14 65.47 -7.08
CA VAL A 130 36.42 64.91 -7.52
C VAL A 130 37.53 65.06 -6.47
N GLY A 131 37.40 66.03 -5.55
CA GLY A 131 38.31 66.21 -4.42
C GLY A 131 38.40 65.00 -3.47
N SER A 132 37.38 64.12 -3.48
CA SER A 132 37.34 62.89 -2.68
C SER A 132 37.89 61.66 -3.42
N ALA A 133 38.23 61.79 -4.71
CA ALA A 133 38.71 60.68 -5.52
C ALA A 133 40.23 60.48 -5.37
N VAL A 134 40.66 59.21 -5.33
CA VAL A 134 42.06 58.80 -5.20
C VAL A 134 42.58 58.37 -6.58
N LEU A 135 43.84 58.71 -6.90
CA LEU A 135 44.50 58.23 -8.13
C LEU A 135 44.71 56.72 -8.02
N ILE A 136 44.05 55.95 -8.89
CA ILE A 136 44.16 54.48 -8.91
C ILE A 136 45.18 53.98 -9.94
N GLY A 137 45.48 54.77 -10.98
CA GLY A 137 46.47 54.39 -11.97
C GLY A 137 46.71 55.40 -13.09
N THR A 138 47.73 55.12 -13.88
CA THR A 138 48.09 55.89 -15.09
C THR A 138 48.20 54.97 -16.29
N ASN A 139 47.77 55.43 -17.46
CA ASN A 139 47.77 54.63 -18.68
C ASN A 139 48.18 55.43 -19.91
N ASN A 140 49.05 54.86 -20.76
CA ASN A 140 49.45 55.47 -22.03
C ASN A 140 48.49 55.12 -23.19
N GLY A 141 47.60 54.15 -22.98
CA GLY A 141 46.58 53.75 -23.95
C GLY A 141 45.25 54.47 -23.76
N PHE A 142 44.21 53.91 -24.36
CA PHE A 142 42.83 54.43 -24.32
C PHE A 142 41.85 53.53 -23.55
N LEU A 143 42.35 52.48 -22.89
CA LEU A 143 41.59 51.48 -22.12
C LEU A 143 42.26 51.18 -20.79
N TYR A 144 41.53 51.32 -19.68
CA TYR A 144 42.02 51.01 -18.33
C TYR A 144 41.07 50.04 -17.62
N SER A 145 41.59 48.94 -17.11
CA SER A 145 40.82 47.97 -16.34
C SER A 145 41.11 48.18 -14.86
N ASP A 146 40.06 48.39 -14.08
CA ASP A 146 40.12 48.46 -12.63
C ASP A 146 39.50 47.21 -12.01
N ILE A 147 40.15 46.61 -11.03
CA ILE A 147 39.66 45.41 -10.34
C ILE A 147 39.01 45.85 -9.04
N VAL A 148 37.74 45.49 -8.85
CA VAL A 148 36.89 45.90 -7.73
C VAL A 148 36.09 44.71 -7.22
N ASP A 149 35.55 44.81 -6.01
CA ASP A 149 34.77 43.71 -5.45
C ASP A 149 33.42 43.54 -6.20
N PRO A 150 32.85 42.34 -6.26
CA PRO A 150 31.49 42.15 -6.77
C PRO A 150 30.44 42.92 -5.96
N GLN A 151 29.36 43.35 -6.62
CA GLN A 151 28.31 44.19 -6.03
C GLN A 151 28.85 45.49 -5.39
N SER A 152 29.85 46.09 -6.02
CA SER A 152 30.41 47.38 -5.62
C SER A 152 30.21 48.42 -6.71
N ALA A 153 29.90 49.63 -6.28
CA ALA A 153 29.56 50.78 -7.07
C ALA A 153 30.57 51.90 -6.82
N HIS A 154 31.17 52.39 -7.89
CA HIS A 154 32.24 53.37 -7.84
C HIS A 154 32.08 54.45 -8.92
N TYR A 155 32.55 55.65 -8.61
CA TYR A 155 32.65 56.76 -9.55
C TYR A 155 34.09 56.94 -10.04
N TYR A 156 34.25 57.21 -11.33
CA TYR A 156 35.54 57.34 -12.00
C TYR A 156 35.75 58.70 -12.65
N TRP A 157 37.00 59.17 -12.65
CA TRP A 157 37.43 60.37 -13.37
C TRP A 157 38.72 60.12 -14.15
N VAL A 158 38.72 60.50 -15.42
CA VAL A 158 39.92 60.47 -16.27
C VAL A 158 40.35 61.88 -16.64
N ARG A 159 41.66 62.15 -16.63
CA ARG A 159 42.27 63.37 -17.20
C ARG A 159 43.58 63.06 -17.90
N PHE A 160 43.97 63.91 -18.86
CA PHE A 160 45.23 63.74 -19.59
C PHE A 160 46.38 64.56 -19.00
N VAL A 161 47.60 64.05 -19.13
CA VAL A 161 48.85 64.71 -18.71
C VAL A 161 49.82 64.75 -19.89
N ASN A 162 50.48 65.89 -20.11
CA ASN A 162 51.48 66.03 -21.16
C ASN A 162 52.90 65.68 -20.68
N VAL A 163 53.86 65.61 -21.61
CA VAL A 163 55.28 65.28 -21.35
C VAL A 163 56.01 66.27 -20.45
N ASN A 164 55.45 67.47 -20.23
CA ASN A 164 55.97 68.48 -19.30
C ASN A 164 55.35 68.34 -17.89
N GLY A 165 54.49 67.34 -17.66
CA GLY A 165 53.82 67.11 -16.37
C GLY A 165 52.64 68.04 -16.10
N VAL A 166 52.14 68.76 -17.11
CA VAL A 166 50.94 69.61 -16.97
C VAL A 166 49.70 68.73 -17.17
N ALA A 167 48.83 68.68 -16.16
CA ALA A 167 47.55 67.99 -16.22
C ALA A 167 46.45 68.89 -16.80
N GLY A 168 45.61 68.31 -17.66
CA GLY A 168 44.37 68.92 -18.16
C GLY A 168 43.19 68.75 -17.19
N PRO A 169 42.02 69.29 -17.54
CA PRO A 169 40.79 69.07 -16.79
C PRO A 169 40.32 67.61 -16.83
N TYR A 170 39.53 67.21 -15.83
CA TYR A 170 38.81 65.93 -15.83
C TYR A 170 37.72 65.91 -16.91
N HIS A 171 37.38 64.72 -17.39
CA HIS A 171 36.32 64.52 -18.40
C HIS A 171 34.93 65.01 -17.94
N SER A 172 34.65 65.00 -16.63
CA SER A 172 33.38 65.39 -16.01
C SER A 172 33.63 65.89 -14.58
N THR A 173 32.75 66.75 -14.05
CA THR A 173 32.77 67.14 -12.63
C THR A 173 32.13 66.09 -11.73
N ASN A 174 31.10 65.40 -12.20
CA ASN A 174 30.30 64.46 -11.40
C ASN A 174 30.83 63.02 -11.46
N GLY A 175 31.88 62.78 -12.24
CA GLY A 175 32.42 61.45 -12.47
C GLY A 175 31.50 60.57 -13.31
N LEU A 176 31.92 59.32 -13.47
CA LEU A 176 31.20 58.29 -14.21
C LEU A 176 30.93 57.11 -13.30
N TYR A 177 29.65 56.80 -13.08
CA TYR A 177 29.19 55.70 -12.22
C TYR A 177 29.33 54.34 -12.92
N ALA A 178 29.79 53.34 -12.17
CA ALA A 178 29.78 51.94 -12.59
C ALA A 178 29.57 51.03 -11.38
N GLU A 179 28.69 50.04 -11.52
CA GLU A 179 28.33 49.07 -10.48
C GLU A 179 28.51 47.65 -11.00
N THR A 180 29.26 46.84 -10.26
CA THR A 180 29.52 45.44 -10.62
C THR A 180 28.35 44.53 -10.27
N ALA A 181 28.19 43.47 -11.05
CA ALA A 181 27.12 42.49 -10.83
C ALA A 181 27.39 41.60 -9.60
N LEU A 182 26.35 40.88 -9.15
CA LEU A 182 26.47 39.83 -8.13
C LEU A 182 27.47 38.75 -8.53
N SER A 183 28.20 38.22 -7.55
CA SER A 183 29.04 37.04 -7.77
C SER A 183 28.16 35.81 -8.02
N TYR A 184 28.71 34.82 -8.72
CA TYR A 184 28.01 33.56 -8.98
C TYR A 184 27.60 32.85 -7.67
N ASP A 185 28.47 32.89 -6.65
CA ASP A 185 28.20 32.31 -5.33
C ASP A 185 27.05 33.02 -4.61
N ALA A 186 26.99 34.36 -4.68
CA ALA A 186 25.91 35.14 -4.08
C ALA A 186 24.55 34.89 -4.77
N VAL A 187 24.55 34.71 -6.09
CA VAL A 187 23.33 34.33 -6.84
C VAL A 187 22.84 32.94 -6.42
N ILE A 188 23.77 31.99 -6.22
CA ILE A 188 23.43 30.64 -5.73
C ILE A 188 22.89 30.68 -4.31
N ASP A 189 23.49 31.47 -3.43
CA ASP A 189 23.05 31.59 -2.04
C ASP A 189 21.67 32.24 -1.95
N GLN A 190 21.39 33.29 -2.75
CA GLN A 190 20.06 33.88 -2.83
C GLN A 190 19.02 32.87 -3.35
N ALA A 191 19.34 32.14 -4.41
CA ALA A 191 18.46 31.10 -4.93
C ALA A 191 18.22 29.99 -3.89
N ARG A 192 19.23 29.65 -3.08
CA ARG A 192 19.09 28.69 -1.97
C ARG A 192 18.15 29.24 -0.89
N GLU A 193 18.27 30.50 -0.50
CA GLU A 193 17.36 31.11 0.48
C GLU A 193 15.92 31.17 -0.03
N ASP A 194 15.71 31.52 -1.29
CA ASP A 194 14.37 31.56 -1.89
C ASP A 194 13.74 30.15 -1.94
N VAL A 195 14.55 29.12 -2.25
CA VAL A 195 14.11 27.72 -2.23
C VAL A 195 13.78 27.28 -0.79
N LEU A 196 14.59 27.64 0.20
CA LEU A 196 14.34 27.32 1.62
C LEU A 196 13.08 28.02 2.15
N ALA A 197 12.84 29.28 1.78
CA ALA A 197 11.62 30.00 2.09
C ALA A 197 10.40 29.31 1.48
N SER A 198 10.48 28.95 0.20
CA SER A 198 9.39 28.23 -0.49
C SER A 198 9.10 26.87 0.15
N LEU A 199 10.15 26.12 0.53
CA LEU A 199 10.01 24.85 1.24
C LEU A 199 9.33 25.02 2.60
N SER A 200 9.63 26.10 3.33
CA SER A 200 9.01 26.36 4.64
C SER A 200 7.51 26.65 4.53
N ILE A 201 7.08 27.33 3.46
CA ILE A 201 5.66 27.57 3.18
C ILE A 201 4.96 26.24 2.87
N TRP A 202 5.55 25.44 1.97
CA TRP A 202 4.99 24.14 1.59
C TRP A 202 4.90 23.16 2.77
N GLN A 203 5.89 23.16 3.66
CA GLN A 203 5.89 22.37 4.89
C GLN A 203 4.71 22.74 5.82
N ASN A 204 4.42 24.04 5.95
CA ASN A 204 3.30 24.52 6.76
C ASN A 204 1.96 24.13 6.11
N ASP A 205 1.80 24.31 4.80
CA ASP A 205 0.57 23.94 4.08
C ASP A 205 0.26 22.44 4.20
N ILE A 206 1.28 21.58 4.16
CA ILE A 206 1.10 20.14 4.39
C ILE A 206 0.70 19.85 5.83
N THR A 207 1.34 20.51 6.79
CA THR A 207 1.04 20.32 8.21
C THR A 207 -0.41 20.71 8.51
N ASP A 208 -0.87 21.84 7.96
CA ASP A 208 -2.26 22.30 8.09
C ASP A 208 -3.25 21.34 7.41
N ALA A 209 -2.91 20.83 6.22
CA ALA A 209 -3.73 19.84 5.54
C ALA A 209 -3.83 18.52 6.32
N MET A 210 -2.73 18.09 6.95
CA MET A 210 -2.69 16.93 7.83
C MET A 210 -3.53 17.13 9.09
N ASP A 211 -3.48 18.31 9.71
CA ASP A 211 -4.28 18.64 10.90
C ASP A 211 -5.79 18.64 10.61
N ILE A 212 -6.20 19.10 9.42
CA ILE A 212 -7.60 19.04 8.95
C ILE A 212 -8.05 17.59 8.75
N LEU A 213 -7.20 16.76 8.12
CA LEU A 213 -7.49 15.34 7.91
C LEU A 213 -7.62 14.59 9.25
N ASP A 214 -6.70 14.84 10.20
CA ASP A 214 -6.64 14.14 11.48
C ASP A 214 -7.79 14.54 12.43
N ASN A 215 -8.11 15.83 12.55
CA ASN A 215 -9.11 16.28 13.52
C ASN A 215 -10.56 16.24 13.00
N ASP A 216 -10.80 16.60 11.74
CA ASP A 216 -12.18 16.79 11.27
C ASP A 216 -12.72 15.54 10.56
N TYR A 217 -11.89 14.89 9.74
CA TYR A 217 -12.31 13.72 8.96
C TYR A 217 -12.23 12.43 9.77
N PHE A 218 -11.08 12.13 10.40
CA PHE A 218 -10.94 10.94 11.25
C PHE A 218 -11.82 10.99 12.50
N GLY A 219 -11.96 12.17 13.13
CA GLY A 219 -12.89 12.37 14.25
C GLY A 219 -14.36 12.06 13.89
N THR A 220 -14.81 12.54 12.72
CA THR A 220 -16.18 12.28 12.23
C THR A 220 -16.39 10.80 11.90
N VAL A 221 -15.41 10.15 11.27
CA VAL A 221 -15.48 8.71 10.95
C VAL A 221 -15.52 7.85 12.22
N LEU A 222 -14.71 8.18 13.23
CA LEU A 222 -14.73 7.50 14.53
C LEU A 222 -16.08 7.69 15.24
N GLY A 223 -16.65 8.89 15.22
CA GLY A 223 -17.98 9.15 15.79
C GLY A 223 -19.12 8.41 15.07
N LEU A 224 -19.04 8.29 13.74
CA LEU A 224 -19.98 7.48 12.97
C LEU A 224 -19.83 5.98 13.28
N GLN A 225 -18.62 5.49 13.49
CA GLN A 225 -18.36 4.10 13.87
C GLN A 225 -18.96 3.75 15.25
N GLU A 226 -18.82 4.63 16.24
CA GLU A 226 -19.46 4.46 17.55
C GLU A 226 -21.00 4.45 17.42
N THR A 227 -21.54 5.34 16.58
CA THR A 227 -22.98 5.40 16.31
C THR A 227 -23.49 4.11 15.65
N VAL A 228 -22.76 3.58 14.66
CA VAL A 228 -23.09 2.31 13.99
C VAL A 228 -23.02 1.13 14.96
N GLN A 229 -22.02 1.07 15.85
CA GLN A 229 -21.95 0.03 16.90
C GLN A 229 -23.12 0.11 17.88
N ALA A 230 -23.52 1.32 18.28
CA ALA A 230 -24.67 1.53 19.17
C ALA A 230 -25.97 1.06 18.51
N VAL A 231 -26.19 1.40 17.23
CA VAL A 231 -27.34 0.94 16.44
C VAL A 231 -27.33 -0.58 16.29
N GLY A 232 -26.20 -1.20 15.97
CA GLY A 232 -26.07 -2.66 15.87
C GLY A 232 -26.40 -3.38 17.19
N THR A 233 -25.97 -2.83 18.32
CA THR A 233 -26.30 -3.36 19.65
C THR A 233 -27.80 -3.26 19.95
N GLN A 234 -28.44 -2.14 19.61
CA GLN A 234 -29.88 -1.95 19.78
C GLN A 234 -30.70 -2.89 18.88
N LEU A 235 -30.21 -3.17 17.65
CA LEU A 235 -30.84 -4.14 16.76
C LEU A 235 -30.82 -5.54 17.37
N ILE A 236 -29.67 -6.01 17.86
CA ILE A 236 -29.53 -7.32 18.51
C ILE A 236 -30.47 -7.45 19.73
N LEU A 237 -30.53 -6.41 20.58
CA LEU A 237 -31.43 -6.39 21.73
C LEU A 237 -32.91 -6.42 21.30
N THR A 238 -33.24 -5.74 20.21
CA THR A 238 -34.61 -5.73 19.65
C THR A 238 -34.98 -7.09 19.08
N GLU A 239 -34.08 -7.73 18.31
CA GLU A 239 -34.25 -9.08 17.78
C GLU A 239 -34.42 -10.11 18.91
N SER A 240 -33.60 -10.03 19.96
CA SER A 240 -33.72 -10.88 21.14
C SER A 240 -35.06 -10.69 21.85
N ARG A 241 -35.49 -9.43 22.06
CA ARG A 241 -36.78 -9.14 22.70
C ARG A 241 -37.97 -9.60 21.85
N LEU A 242 -37.86 -9.50 20.53
CA LEU A 242 -38.88 -10.00 19.60
C LEU A 242 -38.95 -11.53 19.63
N GLY A 243 -37.81 -12.21 19.68
CA GLY A 243 -37.72 -13.66 19.87
C GLY A 243 -38.39 -14.11 21.17
N THR A 244 -38.07 -13.48 22.30
CA THR A 244 -38.72 -13.79 23.58
C THR A 244 -40.24 -13.55 23.53
N LYS A 245 -40.68 -12.47 22.88
CA LYS A 245 -42.13 -12.20 22.73
C LYS A 245 -42.84 -13.20 21.83
N TYR A 246 -42.15 -13.71 20.81
CA TYR A 246 -42.66 -14.76 19.96
C TYR A 246 -42.80 -16.08 20.74
N ASP A 247 -41.79 -16.45 21.51
CA ASP A 247 -41.81 -17.66 22.34
C ASP A 247 -42.90 -17.59 23.42
N GLU A 248 -43.03 -16.44 24.12
CA GLU A 248 -44.13 -16.20 25.08
C GLU A 248 -45.51 -16.34 24.42
N PHE A 249 -45.68 -15.82 23.20
CA PHE A 249 -46.94 -15.94 22.46
C PHE A 249 -47.25 -17.39 22.11
N VAL A 250 -46.25 -18.15 21.63
CA VAL A 250 -46.40 -19.57 21.31
C VAL A 250 -46.78 -20.37 22.55
N GLU A 251 -46.10 -20.15 23.69
CA GLU A 251 -46.39 -20.84 24.95
C GLU A 251 -47.82 -20.57 25.45
N VAL A 252 -48.29 -19.32 25.37
CA VAL A 252 -49.67 -18.96 25.73
C VAL A 252 -50.67 -19.69 24.83
N VAL A 253 -50.45 -19.70 23.51
CA VAL A 253 -51.36 -20.35 22.55
C VAL A 253 -51.39 -21.87 22.76
N GLU A 254 -50.24 -22.51 22.97
CA GLU A 254 -50.19 -23.94 23.25
C GLU A 254 -50.91 -24.30 24.56
N THR A 255 -50.69 -23.50 25.61
CA THR A 255 -51.33 -23.71 26.92
C THR A 255 -52.85 -23.54 26.84
N GLU A 256 -53.35 -22.51 26.17
CA GLU A 256 -54.78 -22.30 25.97
C GLU A 256 -55.43 -23.39 25.10
N ASN A 257 -54.72 -23.87 24.07
CA ASN A 257 -55.17 -25.00 23.25
C ASN A 257 -55.24 -26.29 24.07
N LEU A 258 -54.21 -26.62 24.86
CA LEU A 258 -54.24 -27.80 25.74
C LEU A 258 -55.37 -27.72 26.75
N ALA A 259 -55.57 -26.56 27.40
CA ALA A 259 -56.67 -26.35 28.34
C ALA A 259 -58.05 -26.48 27.66
N SER A 260 -58.17 -26.03 26.41
CA SER A 260 -59.39 -26.17 25.61
C SER A 260 -59.65 -27.64 25.24
N VAL A 261 -58.61 -28.39 24.88
CA VAL A 261 -58.69 -29.84 24.61
C VAL A 261 -59.10 -30.60 25.86
N GLU A 262 -58.46 -30.33 27.00
CA GLU A 262 -58.82 -30.97 28.28
C GLU A 262 -60.27 -30.66 28.67
N LYS A 263 -60.73 -29.42 28.44
CA LYS A 263 -62.12 -29.05 28.70
C LYS A 263 -63.10 -29.75 27.76
N ILE A 264 -62.72 -29.99 26.50
CA ILE A 264 -63.51 -30.78 25.55
C ILE A 264 -63.56 -32.25 25.97
N GLU A 265 -62.44 -32.82 26.42
CA GLU A 265 -62.38 -34.19 26.93
C GLU A 265 -63.24 -34.36 28.19
N GLN A 266 -63.11 -33.44 29.16
CA GLN A 266 -63.94 -33.41 30.37
C GLN A 266 -65.43 -33.25 30.03
N LEU A 267 -65.78 -32.36 29.08
CA LEU A 267 -67.16 -32.19 28.64
C LEU A 267 -67.67 -33.47 27.95
N THR A 268 -66.85 -34.10 27.13
CA THR A 268 -67.18 -35.35 26.43
C THR A 268 -67.44 -36.48 27.44
N ALA A 269 -66.56 -36.66 28.43
CA ALA A 269 -66.72 -37.64 29.50
C ALA A 269 -67.91 -37.32 30.44
N SER A 270 -68.28 -36.03 30.58
CA SER A 270 -69.46 -35.65 31.35
C SER A 270 -70.77 -36.01 30.64
N ILE A 271 -70.75 -36.15 29.31
CA ILE A 271 -71.92 -36.43 28.47
C ILE A 271 -71.98 -37.91 28.06
N TYR A 272 -70.86 -38.52 27.70
CA TYR A 272 -70.74 -39.88 27.16
C TYR A 272 -69.85 -40.77 28.02
N ASP A 273 -70.14 -42.07 28.01
CA ASP A 273 -69.31 -43.06 28.69
C ASP A 273 -68.00 -43.28 27.91
N THR A 274 -66.88 -43.43 28.62
CA THR A 274 -65.54 -43.49 28.02
C THR A 274 -64.74 -44.69 28.53
N ASP A 275 -63.88 -45.25 27.66
CA ASP A 275 -62.98 -46.34 28.03
C ASP A 275 -61.76 -45.86 28.83
N GLU A 276 -60.90 -46.80 29.25
CA GLU A 276 -59.68 -46.52 30.03
C GLU A 276 -58.65 -45.63 29.31
N ASN A 277 -58.79 -45.44 28.00
CA ASN A 277 -57.94 -44.58 27.19
C ASN A 277 -58.65 -43.26 26.79
N GLY A 278 -59.84 -42.97 27.34
CA GLY A 278 -60.59 -41.73 27.10
C GLY A 278 -61.43 -41.71 25.83
N ASN A 279 -61.58 -42.83 25.12
CA ASN A 279 -62.40 -42.88 23.91
C ASN A 279 -63.88 -43.12 24.25
N VAL A 280 -64.79 -42.46 23.51
CA VAL A 280 -66.23 -42.64 23.70
C VAL A 280 -66.63 -44.08 23.38
N ILE A 281 -67.29 -44.73 24.34
CA ILE A 281 -67.85 -46.07 24.19
C ILE A 281 -69.03 -45.99 23.22
N LEU A 282 -68.98 -46.85 22.20
CA LEU A 282 -70.10 -47.08 21.29
C LEU A 282 -70.83 -48.35 21.70
N ASP A 283 -72.16 -48.35 21.57
CA ASP A 283 -72.95 -49.55 21.73
C ASP A 283 -72.81 -50.50 20.53
N ASN A 284 -73.51 -51.64 20.57
CA ASN A 284 -73.45 -52.65 19.52
C ASN A 284 -74.02 -52.19 18.16
N ASP A 285 -74.77 -51.08 18.15
CA ASP A 285 -75.33 -50.47 16.93
C ASP A 285 -74.44 -49.33 16.40
N GLY A 286 -73.39 -48.97 17.14
CA GLY A 286 -72.41 -47.95 16.78
C GLY A 286 -72.75 -46.54 17.30
N ASP A 287 -73.77 -46.41 18.15
CA ASP A 287 -74.20 -45.14 18.73
C ASP A 287 -73.43 -44.83 20.03
N LYS A 288 -73.20 -43.54 20.31
CA LYS A 288 -72.46 -43.10 21.51
C LYS A 288 -73.30 -43.31 22.77
N VAL A 289 -72.73 -43.98 23.77
CA VAL A 289 -73.41 -44.27 25.05
C VAL A 289 -73.33 -43.05 25.97
N PHE A 290 -74.45 -42.56 26.50
CA PHE A 290 -74.47 -41.43 27.44
C PHE A 290 -73.99 -41.83 28.84
N ALA A 291 -73.23 -40.95 29.50
CA ALA A 291 -72.76 -41.15 30.88
C ALA A 291 -73.93 -41.13 31.87
N GLY A 292 -73.94 -42.05 32.85
CA GLY A 292 -75.02 -42.15 33.83
C GLY A 292 -75.23 -40.89 34.70
N SER A 293 -74.18 -40.11 34.91
CA SER A 293 -74.24 -38.80 35.58
C SER A 293 -75.03 -37.76 34.79
N PHE A 294 -74.86 -37.71 33.46
CA PHE A 294 -75.59 -36.79 32.58
C PHE A 294 -77.10 -37.05 32.64
N ILE A 295 -77.48 -38.33 32.54
CA ILE A 295 -78.88 -38.78 32.65
C ILE A 295 -79.48 -38.32 33.99
N THR A 296 -78.76 -38.50 35.09
CA THR A 296 -79.20 -38.09 36.43
C THR A 296 -79.40 -36.57 36.56
N SER A 297 -78.55 -35.74 35.94
CA SER A 297 -78.69 -34.29 35.94
C SER A 297 -79.87 -33.78 35.10
N VAL A 298 -80.14 -34.40 33.95
CA VAL A 298 -81.31 -34.07 33.10
C VAL A 298 -82.61 -34.35 33.86
N ASP A 299 -82.67 -35.45 34.60
CA ASP A 299 -83.83 -35.77 35.45
C ASP A 299 -84.07 -34.72 36.56
N LYS A 300 -83.00 -34.13 37.12
CA LYS A 300 -83.10 -33.11 38.18
C LYS A 300 -83.56 -31.73 37.67
N VAL A 301 -83.05 -31.25 36.53
CA VAL A 301 -83.46 -29.95 35.94
C VAL A 301 -84.95 -29.94 35.61
N THR A 302 -85.48 -31.07 35.16
CA THR A 302 -86.90 -31.24 34.86
C THR A 302 -87.76 -31.10 36.12
N ALA A 303 -87.24 -31.43 37.31
CA ALA A 303 -87.94 -31.28 38.59
C ALA A 303 -87.89 -29.84 39.14
N ASP A 304 -86.77 -29.13 39.00
CA ASP A 304 -86.58 -27.77 39.55
C ASP A 304 -87.33 -26.68 38.75
N ALA A 305 -87.48 -26.85 37.43
CA ALA A 305 -88.19 -25.89 36.57
C ALA A 305 -89.68 -25.73 36.95
N PHE A 306 -90.32 -26.77 37.47
CA PHE A 306 -91.71 -26.68 37.94
C PHE A 306 -91.87 -25.88 39.25
N SER A 307 -90.81 -25.69 40.04
CA SER A 307 -90.87 -25.03 41.35
C SER A 307 -90.75 -23.50 41.26
N ALA A 308 -89.93 -22.97 40.35
CA ALA A 308 -89.59 -21.53 40.26
C ALA A 308 -90.70 -20.64 39.66
N GLU A 309 -91.57 -21.17 38.81
CA GLU A 309 -92.64 -20.38 38.16
C GLU A 309 -93.78 -19.99 39.13
N ALA A 310 -93.89 -20.68 40.27
CA ALA A 310 -94.90 -20.40 41.29
C ALA A 310 -94.59 -19.17 42.16
N GLU A 311 -93.31 -18.87 42.42
CA GLU A 311 -92.90 -17.79 43.33
C GLU A 311 -92.97 -16.39 42.69
N SER A 312 -92.63 -16.27 41.41
CA SER A 312 -92.55 -14.96 40.72
C SER A 312 -93.92 -14.29 40.52
N ARG A 313 -94.99 -15.08 40.34
CA ARG A 313 -96.36 -14.54 40.21
C ARG A 313 -96.90 -13.89 41.49
N ASN A 314 -96.46 -14.32 42.66
CA ASN A 314 -96.99 -13.82 43.94
C ASN A 314 -96.35 -12.50 44.40
N GLN A 315 -95.13 -12.18 43.97
CA GLN A 315 -94.44 -10.94 44.38
C GLN A 315 -94.88 -9.70 43.56
N LEU A 316 -95.23 -9.87 42.28
CA LEU A 316 -95.67 -8.76 41.41
C LEU A 316 -97.06 -8.23 41.81
N ALA A 317 -97.95 -9.11 42.28
CA ALA A 317 -99.31 -8.76 42.70
C ALA A 317 -99.35 -7.85 43.95
N ALA A 318 -98.39 -8.00 44.87
CA ALA A 318 -98.33 -7.25 46.13
C ALA A 318 -97.69 -5.85 46.00
N ALA A 319 -96.97 -5.58 44.90
CA ALA A 319 -96.34 -4.28 44.64
C ALA A 319 -97.31 -3.25 44.01
N ILE A 320 -98.33 -3.72 43.30
CA ILE A 320 -99.21 -2.88 42.46
C ILE A 320 -100.54 -2.58 43.16
N PHE A 321 -101.10 -3.52 43.93
CA PHE A 321 -102.39 -3.38 44.59
C PHE A 321 -102.26 -3.54 46.11
N GLN A 322 -103.13 -2.87 46.88
CA GLN A 322 -103.26 -3.20 48.29
C GLN A 322 -103.82 -4.62 48.45
N VAL A 323 -103.15 -5.45 49.24
CA VAL A 323 -103.54 -6.83 49.55
C VAL A 323 -103.73 -6.97 51.05
N ASN A 324 -104.83 -7.63 51.45
CA ASN A 324 -105.08 -8.01 52.83
C ASN A 324 -104.02 -9.04 53.31
N PRO A 325 -103.80 -9.19 54.63
CA PRO A 325 -102.84 -10.16 55.19
C PRO A 325 -103.10 -11.63 54.81
N ASP A 326 -104.30 -11.96 54.32
CA ASP A 326 -104.67 -13.28 53.82
C ASP A 326 -104.42 -13.48 52.31
N GLY A 327 -103.89 -12.47 51.62
CA GLY A 327 -103.53 -12.51 50.21
C GLY A 327 -104.63 -12.09 49.22
N SER A 328 -105.80 -11.62 49.69
CA SER A 328 -106.87 -11.10 48.83
C SER A 328 -106.74 -9.59 48.55
N TYR A 329 -107.13 -9.11 47.36
CA TYR A 329 -107.02 -7.68 47.01
C TYR A 329 -108.02 -6.80 47.78
N VAL A 330 -107.58 -5.61 48.21
CA VAL A 330 -108.46 -4.55 48.71
C VAL A 330 -109.05 -3.84 47.49
N VAL A 331 -110.38 -3.81 47.37
CA VAL A 331 -111.12 -3.28 46.22
C VAL A 331 -111.99 -2.07 46.61
N ASP A 332 -112.28 -1.17 45.67
CA ASP A 332 -113.21 -0.05 45.84
C ASP A 332 -114.69 -0.47 45.71
N GLU A 333 -115.62 0.50 45.78
CA GLU A 333 -117.08 0.25 45.74
C GLU A 333 -117.57 -0.43 44.44
N ASP A 334 -116.79 -0.36 43.35
CA ASP A 334 -117.08 -1.02 42.07
C ASP A 334 -116.34 -2.37 41.92
N GLY A 335 -115.67 -2.84 42.98
CA GLY A 335 -114.96 -4.12 43.00
C GLY A 335 -113.59 -4.09 42.30
N VAL A 336 -113.02 -2.91 42.05
CA VAL A 336 -111.72 -2.74 41.40
C VAL A 336 -110.62 -2.63 42.46
N PRO A 337 -109.52 -3.41 42.37
CA PRO A 337 -108.41 -3.34 43.31
C PRO A 337 -107.77 -1.94 43.44
N ILE A 338 -107.64 -1.47 44.68
CA ILE A 338 -107.08 -0.16 45.01
C ILE A 338 -105.56 -0.20 44.92
N LEU A 339 -104.96 0.78 44.23
CA LEU A 339 -103.51 0.96 44.12
C LEU A 339 -102.88 1.34 45.47
N SER A 340 -101.63 0.91 45.71
CA SER A 340 -100.96 1.18 46.99
C SER A 340 -100.49 2.65 47.14
N GLY A 341 -100.73 3.25 48.31
CA GLY A 341 -100.56 4.69 48.59
C GLY A 341 -99.13 5.25 48.45
N GLY A 342 -98.10 4.41 48.35
CA GLY A 342 -96.70 4.83 48.13
C GLY A 342 -96.39 5.17 46.66
N PHE A 343 -97.14 4.63 45.70
CA PHE A 343 -96.95 4.92 44.28
C PHE A 343 -97.50 6.31 43.90
N ASN A 344 -98.60 6.75 44.54
CA ASN A 344 -99.29 7.98 44.14
C ASN A 344 -98.61 9.27 44.64
N THR A 345 -97.85 9.23 45.74
CA THR A 345 -97.19 10.45 46.30
C THR A 345 -95.79 10.71 45.74
N SER A 346 -95.16 9.72 45.11
CA SER A 346 -93.82 9.85 44.53
C SER A 346 -93.83 10.32 43.07
N VAL A 347 -95.00 10.33 42.43
CA VAL A 347 -95.19 10.68 41.00
C VAL A 347 -95.47 12.17 40.78
N GLU A 348 -96.01 12.92 41.75
CA GLU A 348 -96.44 14.31 41.51
C GLU A 348 -95.39 15.41 41.79
N LYS A 349 -94.25 15.14 42.44
CA LYS A 349 -93.41 16.22 43.01
C LYS A 349 -91.99 16.39 42.47
N VAL A 350 -91.48 15.51 41.61
CA VAL A 350 -90.06 15.56 41.18
C VAL A 350 -89.89 15.64 39.64
N THR A 351 -90.95 15.48 38.85
CA THR A 351 -90.87 15.42 37.37
C THR A 351 -91.47 16.61 36.61
N ALA A 352 -92.09 17.59 37.29
CA ALA A 352 -92.83 18.67 36.63
C ALA A 352 -91.98 19.93 36.30
N GLU A 353 -91.18 20.46 37.22
CA GLU A 353 -90.58 21.80 37.02
C GLU A 353 -89.38 21.84 36.05
N GLU A 354 -88.59 20.77 35.90
CA GLU A 354 -87.41 20.77 35.03
C GLU A 354 -87.66 20.21 33.61
N ARG A 355 -88.76 19.49 33.38
CA ARG A 355 -89.13 18.97 32.03
C ARG A 355 -89.98 19.95 31.21
N GLU A 356 -90.81 20.80 31.83
CA GLU A 356 -91.71 21.71 31.11
C GLU A 356 -90.95 22.88 30.43
N ALA A 357 -89.98 23.48 31.12
CA ALA A 357 -89.21 24.62 30.59
C ALA A 357 -88.31 24.28 29.38
N THR A 358 -87.90 23.02 29.24
CA THR A 358 -87.06 22.54 28.13
C THR A 358 -87.92 22.11 26.93
N ALA A 359 -89.11 21.53 27.17
CA ALA A 359 -90.05 21.15 26.12
C ALA A 359 -90.71 22.37 25.42
N THR A 360 -91.03 23.44 26.15
CA THR A 360 -91.67 24.64 25.56
C THR A 360 -90.75 25.37 24.57
N LYS A 361 -89.44 25.42 24.83
CA LYS A 361 -88.46 26.05 23.93
C LYS A 361 -88.23 25.23 22.66
N LEU A 362 -88.24 23.90 22.77
CA LEU A 362 -88.05 22.99 21.65
C LEU A 362 -89.25 23.03 20.68
N ASN A 363 -90.48 23.03 21.22
CA ASN A 363 -91.71 23.09 20.41
C ASN A 363 -91.88 24.45 19.70
N THR A 364 -91.46 25.57 20.33
CA THR A 364 -91.53 26.89 19.70
C THR A 364 -90.60 27.01 18.48
N VAL A 365 -89.44 26.36 18.51
CA VAL A 365 -88.49 26.35 17.38
C VAL A 365 -89.00 25.41 16.28
N SER A 366 -89.52 24.23 16.63
CA SER A 366 -90.09 23.25 15.69
C SER A 366 -91.20 23.85 14.82
N ALA A 367 -92.22 24.48 15.44
CA ALA A 367 -93.36 25.10 14.76
C ALA A 367 -93.00 26.30 13.86
N SER A 368 -91.80 26.89 14.01
CA SER A 368 -91.33 28.01 13.18
C SER A 368 -90.67 27.56 11.87
N ILE A 369 -90.27 26.29 11.78
CA ILE A 369 -89.53 25.72 10.65
C ILE A 369 -90.42 24.74 9.88
N PHE A 370 -91.19 23.90 10.58
CA PHE A 370 -92.01 22.84 10.00
C PHE A 370 -93.50 23.04 10.27
N GLN A 371 -94.35 22.55 9.35
CA GLN A 371 -95.79 22.50 9.55
C GLN A 371 -96.13 21.41 10.56
N GLU A 372 -96.98 21.73 11.51
CA GLU A 372 -97.49 20.82 12.53
C GLU A 372 -99.02 20.73 12.39
N ASP A 373 -99.60 19.57 12.72
CA ASP A 373 -101.05 19.36 12.72
C ASP A 373 -101.71 19.93 13.98
N GLU A 374 -103.04 19.77 14.11
CA GLU A 374 -103.82 20.30 15.24
C GLU A 374 -103.42 19.72 16.61
N ASN A 375 -102.66 18.61 16.62
CA ASN A 375 -102.16 17.95 17.82
C ASN A 375 -100.66 18.25 18.09
N GLY A 376 -100.01 19.04 17.22
CA GLY A 376 -98.60 19.43 17.35
C GLY A 376 -97.60 18.40 16.83
N GLU A 377 -98.02 17.47 15.95
CA GLU A 377 -97.13 16.49 15.30
C GLU A 377 -96.69 17.01 13.91
N LEU A 378 -95.45 16.74 13.51
CA LEU A 378 -94.88 17.21 12.23
C LEU A 378 -95.67 16.64 11.06
N ILE A 379 -96.15 17.49 10.16
CA ILE A 379 -96.76 17.05 8.90
C ILE A 379 -95.62 16.61 7.97
N LEU A 380 -95.65 15.36 7.53
CA LEU A 380 -94.67 14.76 6.63
C LEU A 380 -95.18 14.75 5.18
N ASP A 381 -94.26 14.83 4.21
CA ASP A 381 -94.54 14.59 2.79
C ASP A 381 -94.65 13.08 2.46
N GLU A 382 -94.91 12.75 1.19
CA GLU A 382 -95.08 11.36 0.72
C GLU A 382 -93.83 10.49 0.92
N ASP A 383 -92.65 11.10 1.06
CA ASP A 383 -91.37 10.42 1.30
C ASP A 383 -91.01 10.33 2.79
N GLY A 384 -91.87 10.84 3.68
CA GLY A 384 -91.70 10.78 5.13
C GLY A 384 -90.86 11.91 5.74
N ASN A 385 -90.63 13.01 5.00
CA ASN A 385 -89.86 14.16 5.50
C ASN A 385 -90.78 15.30 5.98
N PRO A 386 -90.42 16.08 7.03
CA PRO A 386 -91.25 17.18 7.53
C PRO A 386 -91.40 18.34 6.53
N ILE A 387 -92.63 18.79 6.30
CA ILE A 387 -92.96 19.89 5.38
C ILE A 387 -92.61 21.23 6.03
N LEU A 388 -91.91 22.12 5.31
CA LEU A 388 -91.56 23.47 5.80
C LEU A 388 -92.79 24.41 5.86
N THR A 389 -92.77 25.37 6.78
CA THR A 389 -93.80 26.44 6.81
C THR A 389 -93.63 27.40 5.62
N GLY A 390 -94.76 27.87 5.06
CA GLY A 390 -94.75 28.68 3.83
C GLY A 390 -93.89 29.96 3.88
N GLY A 391 -93.71 30.56 5.05
CA GLY A 391 -92.84 31.75 5.21
C GLY A 391 -91.34 31.45 5.20
N PHE A 392 -90.92 30.28 5.68
CA PHE A 392 -89.52 29.85 5.65
C PHE A 392 -89.15 29.32 4.25
N ALA A 393 -90.06 28.60 3.60
CA ALA A 393 -89.88 28.14 2.21
C ALA A 393 -89.66 29.33 1.24
N SER A 394 -90.47 30.39 1.32
CA SER A 394 -90.33 31.57 0.43
C SER A 394 -89.05 32.39 0.67
N SER A 395 -88.50 32.38 1.87
CA SER A 395 -87.25 33.10 2.18
C SER A 395 -86.00 32.32 1.77
N VAL A 396 -86.06 30.98 1.74
CA VAL A 396 -85.01 30.10 1.20
C VAL A 396 -84.99 30.12 -0.34
N GLU A 397 -86.16 30.18 -1.00
CA GLU A 397 -86.27 30.26 -2.46
C GLU A 397 -85.81 31.61 -3.03
N ALA A 398 -86.06 32.73 -2.31
CA ALA A 398 -85.59 34.06 -2.70
C ALA A 398 -84.08 34.27 -2.48
N ALA A 399 -83.48 33.64 -1.45
CA ALA A 399 -82.04 33.73 -1.19
C ALA A 399 -81.20 32.90 -2.18
N THR A 400 -81.77 31.82 -2.74
CA THR A 400 -81.06 30.93 -3.67
C THR A 400 -81.25 31.32 -5.14
N ALA A 401 -82.35 31.97 -5.52
CA ALA A 401 -82.59 32.37 -6.91
C ALA A 401 -81.72 33.55 -7.40
N ASP A 402 -81.48 34.58 -6.58
CA ASP A 402 -80.68 35.75 -6.99
C ASP A 402 -79.17 35.46 -7.07
N GLU A 403 -78.66 34.63 -6.16
CA GLU A 403 -77.23 34.27 -6.14
C GLU A 403 -76.88 33.31 -7.28
N VAL A 404 -77.76 32.35 -7.57
CA VAL A 404 -77.62 31.42 -8.71
C VAL A 404 -77.80 32.15 -10.05
N ALA A 405 -78.75 33.09 -10.16
CA ALA A 405 -78.93 33.88 -11.39
C ALA A 405 -77.74 34.81 -11.67
N SER A 406 -77.18 35.47 -10.64
CA SER A 406 -76.00 36.32 -10.82
C SER A 406 -74.74 35.51 -11.19
N THR A 407 -74.60 34.32 -10.59
CA THR A 407 -73.48 33.42 -10.88
C THR A 407 -73.60 32.83 -12.28
N ALA A 408 -74.80 32.42 -12.69
CA ALA A 408 -75.08 31.94 -14.04
C ALA A 408 -74.81 33.02 -15.10
N ALA A 409 -75.26 34.26 -14.89
CA ALA A 409 -75.00 35.38 -15.80
C ALA A 409 -73.49 35.72 -15.90
N ARG A 410 -72.76 35.61 -14.79
CA ARG A 410 -71.31 35.86 -14.75
C ARG A 410 -70.52 34.76 -15.45
N ILE A 411 -70.92 33.49 -15.29
CA ILE A 411 -70.36 32.35 -16.03
C ILE A 411 -70.65 32.50 -17.53
N ASP A 412 -71.86 32.91 -17.90
CA ASP A 412 -72.25 33.03 -19.30
C ASP A 412 -71.48 34.17 -20.02
N ASN A 413 -71.29 35.30 -19.34
CA ASN A 413 -70.44 36.40 -19.82
C ASN A 413 -68.97 35.98 -19.94
N LEU A 414 -68.38 35.35 -18.92
CA LEU A 414 -66.99 34.89 -18.95
C LEU A 414 -66.77 33.87 -20.07
N THR A 415 -67.72 32.96 -20.26
CA THR A 415 -67.69 31.96 -21.34
C THR A 415 -67.80 32.63 -22.72
N ALA A 416 -68.55 33.73 -22.85
CA ALA A 416 -68.66 34.52 -24.08
C ALA A 416 -67.47 35.44 -24.36
N GLU A 417 -66.61 35.73 -23.38
CA GLU A 417 -65.33 36.43 -23.58
C GLU A 417 -64.21 35.48 -24.04
N ILE A 418 -64.30 34.21 -23.64
CA ILE A 418 -63.25 33.20 -23.87
C ILE A 418 -63.53 32.35 -25.11
N PHE A 419 -64.78 31.92 -25.35
CA PHE A 419 -65.13 30.96 -26.40
C PHE A 419 -66.11 31.52 -27.46
N GLU A 420 -65.89 31.18 -28.72
CA GLU A 420 -66.82 31.50 -29.80
C GLU A 420 -68.16 30.75 -29.59
N ARG A 421 -69.30 31.42 -29.84
CA ARG A 421 -70.63 30.82 -29.70
C ARG A 421 -71.40 30.72 -31.01
N ASN A 422 -72.23 29.69 -31.10
CA ASN A 422 -73.28 29.55 -32.10
C ASN A 422 -74.45 30.51 -31.81
N PRO A 423 -75.29 30.85 -32.81
CA PRO A 423 -76.48 31.69 -32.60
C PRO A 423 -77.50 31.12 -31.61
N ASP A 424 -77.45 29.82 -31.34
CA ASP A 424 -78.29 29.12 -30.35
C ASP A 424 -77.70 29.15 -28.93
N GLY A 425 -76.56 29.81 -28.72
CA GLY A 425 -75.92 30.00 -27.42
C GLY A 425 -74.91 28.91 -27.04
N THR A 426 -74.76 27.84 -27.82
CA THR A 426 -73.77 26.77 -27.55
C THR A 426 -72.35 27.18 -27.93
N ILE A 427 -71.34 26.62 -27.25
CA ILE A 427 -69.92 26.86 -27.57
C ILE A 427 -69.58 26.19 -28.91
N LYS A 428 -68.96 26.93 -29.83
CA LYS A 428 -68.42 26.37 -31.07
C LYS A 428 -67.25 25.46 -30.74
N THR A 429 -67.15 24.35 -31.46
CA THR A 429 -66.01 23.44 -31.35
C THR A 429 -65.19 23.43 -32.64
N ASN A 430 -63.91 23.16 -32.48
CA ASN A 430 -63.02 22.80 -33.58
C ASN A 430 -63.40 21.42 -34.14
N PRO A 431 -62.91 21.04 -35.33
CA PRO A 431 -63.20 19.74 -35.94
C PRO A 431 -62.83 18.50 -35.08
N ASP A 432 -61.93 18.67 -34.11
CA ASP A 432 -61.48 17.66 -33.16
C ASP A 432 -62.38 17.56 -31.90
N GLY A 433 -63.42 18.38 -31.81
CA GLY A 433 -64.35 18.42 -30.68
C GLY A 433 -63.94 19.36 -29.54
N THR A 434 -62.80 20.06 -29.63
CA THR A 434 -62.37 21.01 -28.60
C THR A 434 -63.09 22.36 -28.69
N PRO A 435 -63.39 23.05 -27.57
CA PRO A 435 -63.99 24.40 -27.59
C PRO A 435 -63.13 25.42 -28.33
N LYS A 436 -63.74 26.20 -29.22
CA LYS A 436 -63.06 27.20 -30.04
C LYS A 436 -62.96 28.53 -29.28
N LEU A 437 -61.74 29.00 -29.03
CA LEU A 437 -61.47 30.28 -28.36
C LEU A 437 -61.77 31.48 -29.28
N ILE A 438 -62.12 32.63 -28.70
CA ILE A 438 -62.29 33.88 -29.46
C ILE A 438 -60.92 34.45 -29.81
N GLY A 439 -60.74 34.88 -31.07
CA GLY A 439 -59.47 35.44 -31.56
C GLY A 439 -58.90 36.58 -30.70
N SER A 440 -59.74 37.48 -30.19
CA SER A 440 -59.30 38.58 -29.33
C SER A 440 -58.77 38.15 -27.95
N PHE A 441 -59.17 36.97 -27.45
CA PHE A 441 -58.60 36.39 -26.24
C PHE A 441 -57.22 35.76 -26.53
N ILE A 442 -57.04 35.16 -27.70
CA ILE A 442 -55.74 34.66 -28.17
C ILE A 442 -54.78 35.84 -28.37
N ASP A 443 -55.22 36.92 -29.02
CA ASP A 443 -54.42 38.12 -29.27
C ASP A 443 -53.94 38.80 -27.96
N SER A 444 -54.76 38.81 -26.91
CA SER A 444 -54.39 39.40 -25.61
C SER A 444 -53.43 38.54 -24.82
N VAL A 445 -53.56 37.21 -24.90
CA VAL A 445 -52.60 36.26 -24.34
C VAL A 445 -51.25 36.36 -25.07
N ASP A 446 -51.26 36.42 -26.41
CA ASP A 446 -50.06 36.62 -27.22
C ASP A 446 -49.35 37.95 -26.91
N ALA A 447 -50.10 39.03 -26.67
CA ALA A 447 -49.54 40.33 -26.28
C ALA A 447 -48.90 40.33 -24.88
N VAL A 448 -49.43 39.55 -23.93
CA VAL A 448 -48.84 39.39 -22.58
C VAL A 448 -47.58 38.52 -22.63
N LEU A 449 -47.60 37.43 -23.40
CA LEU A 449 -46.43 36.58 -23.63
C LEU A 449 -45.30 37.33 -24.35
N ALA A 450 -45.62 38.14 -25.35
CA ALA A 450 -44.63 38.95 -26.08
C ALA A 450 -43.94 40.03 -25.21
N ASN A 451 -44.62 40.57 -24.19
CA ASN A 451 -44.04 41.60 -23.30
C ASN A 451 -43.10 41.01 -22.23
N ILE A 452 -43.42 39.83 -21.69
CA ILE A 452 -42.58 39.16 -20.69
C ILE A 452 -41.28 38.65 -21.32
N ASP A 453 -41.35 38.10 -22.54
CA ASP A 453 -40.16 37.59 -23.25
C ASP A 453 -39.32 38.72 -23.88
N GLY A 454 -39.95 39.80 -24.34
CA GLY A 454 -39.25 40.92 -24.99
C GLY A 454 -38.42 41.78 -24.04
N GLU A 455 -38.94 42.13 -22.86
CA GLU A 455 -38.23 43.00 -21.91
C GLU A 455 -37.11 42.26 -21.16
N LEU A 456 -37.31 40.97 -20.85
CA LEU A 456 -36.29 40.15 -20.19
C LEU A 456 -35.12 39.82 -21.14
N MET A 457 -35.39 39.53 -22.42
CA MET A 457 -34.36 39.26 -23.42
C MET A 457 -33.57 40.54 -23.80
N ALA A 458 -34.22 41.70 -23.85
CA ALA A 458 -33.55 42.97 -24.11
C ALA A 458 -32.60 43.38 -22.97
N ALA A 459 -32.97 43.12 -21.70
CA ALA A 459 -32.10 43.42 -20.55
C ALA A 459 -30.88 42.48 -20.44
N ILE A 460 -31.01 41.22 -20.87
CA ILE A 460 -29.94 40.23 -20.85
C ILE A 460 -28.99 40.39 -22.05
N GLY A 461 -29.51 40.72 -23.24
CA GLY A 461 -28.72 40.85 -24.48
C GLY A 461 -27.72 42.01 -24.50
N ASP A 462 -28.07 43.15 -23.92
CA ASP A 462 -27.22 44.36 -23.93
C ASP A 462 -26.10 44.34 -22.87
N THR A 463 -26.15 43.42 -21.88
CA THR A 463 -25.18 43.42 -20.75
C THR A 463 -24.06 42.38 -20.89
N LEU A 464 -24.17 41.38 -21.78
CA LEU A 464 -23.20 40.28 -21.89
C LEU A 464 -22.82 39.91 -23.33
N THR A 465 -22.49 40.92 -24.14
CA THR A 465 -21.74 40.73 -25.40
C THR A 465 -20.29 41.11 -25.19
N VAL A 466 -19.37 40.16 -25.37
CA VAL A 466 -17.93 40.45 -25.50
C VAL A 466 -17.63 40.52 -27.00
N ASP A 467 -17.51 41.73 -27.50
CA ASP A 467 -17.11 41.99 -28.89
C ASP A 467 -15.57 42.16 -28.92
N ASN A 468 -14.88 41.27 -29.65
CA ASN A 468 -13.44 41.41 -29.90
C ASN A 468 -13.13 41.57 -31.41
N GLY A 469 -14.08 42.15 -32.16
CA GLY A 469 -13.84 42.66 -33.51
C GLY A 469 -13.96 41.65 -34.66
N ASP A 470 -13.75 40.34 -34.42
CA ASP A 470 -13.83 39.32 -35.49
C ASP A 470 -14.88 38.22 -35.27
N VAL A 471 -15.36 37.95 -34.05
CA VAL A 471 -16.47 37.02 -33.77
C VAL A 471 -17.27 37.50 -32.55
N SER A 472 -18.60 37.46 -32.65
CA SER A 472 -19.53 37.76 -31.55
C SER A 472 -20.20 36.46 -31.10
N TYR A 473 -20.18 36.18 -29.78
CA TYR A 473 -20.85 35.01 -29.20
C TYR A 473 -22.04 35.45 -28.35
N SER A 474 -23.21 34.90 -28.64
CA SER A 474 -24.41 35.06 -27.82
C SER A 474 -24.49 33.95 -26.76
N LEU A 475 -25.04 34.25 -25.58
CA LEU A 475 -25.33 33.24 -24.56
C LEU A 475 -26.28 32.12 -25.08
N SER A 476 -27.08 32.41 -26.12
CA SER A 476 -27.93 31.41 -26.79
C SER A 476 -27.15 30.38 -27.62
N GLU A 477 -25.98 30.73 -28.15
CA GLU A 477 -25.12 29.79 -28.88
C GLU A 477 -24.36 28.85 -27.92
N ILE A 478 -24.17 29.28 -26.67
CA ILE A 478 -23.59 28.47 -25.58
C ILE A 478 -24.60 27.45 -25.03
N MET A 479 -25.90 27.76 -25.06
CA MET A 479 -26.94 26.87 -24.51
C MET A 479 -27.49 25.83 -25.50
N SER A 480 -27.33 26.00 -26.81
CA SER A 480 -27.88 25.06 -27.82
C SER A 480 -27.14 23.72 -27.92
N THR A 481 -26.04 23.52 -27.17
CA THR A 481 -25.23 22.29 -27.14
C THR A 481 -25.57 21.31 -26.00
N ALA A 482 -26.65 21.51 -25.23
CA ALA A 482 -26.90 20.73 -24.00
C ALA A 482 -27.93 19.58 -24.09
N LEU A 483 -28.68 19.42 -25.19
CA LEU A 483 -29.71 18.38 -25.33
C LEU A 483 -29.70 17.80 -26.75
N ASP A 484 -29.62 16.46 -26.87
CA ASP A 484 -29.90 15.78 -28.15
C ASP A 484 -31.39 15.46 -28.31
N ALA A 485 -31.76 14.91 -29.47
CA ALA A 485 -33.14 14.59 -29.86
C ALA A 485 -33.85 13.54 -28.97
N GLU A 486 -33.14 12.93 -28.01
CA GLU A 486 -33.63 11.89 -27.11
C GLU A 486 -33.73 12.37 -25.65
N ASN A 487 -33.63 13.68 -25.41
CA ASN A 487 -33.75 14.32 -24.08
C ASN A 487 -32.68 13.87 -23.06
N LYS A 488 -31.48 13.47 -23.53
CA LYS A 488 -30.34 13.17 -22.67
C LYS A 488 -29.36 14.36 -22.61
N TYR A 489 -28.89 14.70 -21.41
CA TYR A 489 -27.90 15.75 -21.17
C TYR A 489 -26.52 15.32 -21.72
N THR A 490 -25.92 16.12 -22.63
CA THR A 490 -24.65 15.75 -23.29
C THR A 490 -23.44 16.61 -22.92
N ALA A 491 -23.59 17.80 -22.31
CA ALA A 491 -22.49 18.53 -21.65
C ALA A 491 -22.98 19.71 -20.81
N GLN A 492 -22.37 19.93 -19.64
CA GLN A 492 -22.33 21.25 -18.99
C GLN A 492 -20.91 21.79 -19.15
N TRP A 493 -20.78 22.86 -19.93
CA TRP A 493 -19.56 23.59 -20.31
C TRP A 493 -18.54 22.83 -21.19
N GLY A 494 -18.38 23.31 -22.43
CA GLY A 494 -17.23 22.99 -23.26
C GLY A 494 -17.00 24.04 -24.35
N ILE A 495 -15.78 24.56 -24.45
CA ILE A 495 -15.37 25.41 -25.59
C ILE A 495 -15.20 24.46 -26.77
N LYS A 496 -16.22 24.39 -27.63
CA LYS A 496 -16.17 23.65 -28.89
C LYS A 496 -15.53 24.56 -29.94
N THR A 497 -14.34 24.21 -30.41
CA THR A 497 -13.76 24.87 -31.60
C THR A 497 -13.84 23.92 -32.77
N THR A 498 -14.46 24.37 -33.86
CA THR A 498 -14.43 23.67 -35.14
C THR A 498 -13.34 24.32 -35.98
N ILE A 499 -12.27 23.58 -36.26
CA ILE A 499 -11.28 23.95 -37.27
C ILE A 499 -11.25 22.81 -38.28
N ASN A 500 -11.66 23.09 -39.53
CA ASN A 500 -11.61 22.13 -40.65
C ASN A 500 -12.25 20.76 -40.34
N ASP A 501 -13.52 20.73 -39.94
CA ASP A 501 -14.32 19.52 -39.66
C ASP A 501 -13.88 18.65 -38.45
N LEU A 502 -12.79 19.01 -37.76
CA LEU A 502 -12.36 18.35 -36.53
C LEU A 502 -13.05 18.99 -35.31
N GLN A 503 -13.74 18.17 -34.52
CA GLN A 503 -14.39 18.59 -33.26
C GLN A 503 -13.45 18.30 -32.09
N TYR A 504 -12.86 19.35 -31.54
CA TYR A 504 -12.08 19.30 -30.30
C TYR A 504 -12.88 19.96 -29.16
N GLY A 505 -12.75 19.44 -27.94
CA GLY A 505 -13.49 19.97 -26.80
C GLY A 505 -13.10 19.39 -25.45
N VAL A 506 -13.44 20.10 -24.40
CA VAL A 506 -13.28 19.68 -23.00
C VAL A 506 -14.61 19.88 -22.29
N GLY A 507 -15.04 18.98 -21.40
CA GLY A 507 -16.28 19.19 -20.66
C GLY A 507 -16.55 18.14 -19.58
N PHE A 508 -17.51 18.45 -18.71
CA PHE A 508 -18.02 17.50 -17.72
C PHE A 508 -19.24 16.76 -18.27
N VAL A 509 -19.20 15.43 -18.18
CA VAL A 509 -20.30 14.55 -18.61
C VAL A 509 -20.81 13.82 -17.39
N ALA A 510 -22.11 13.92 -17.13
CA ALA A 510 -22.80 13.09 -16.16
C ALA A 510 -23.44 11.90 -16.90
N ARG A 511 -23.04 10.68 -16.55
CA ARG A 511 -23.64 9.45 -17.08
C ARG A 511 -24.18 8.62 -15.94
N THR A 512 -25.44 8.23 -16.05
CA THR A 512 -26.01 7.17 -15.23
C THR A 512 -25.49 5.82 -15.74
N ASP A 513 -24.84 5.04 -14.88
CA ASP A 513 -24.42 3.69 -15.20
C ASP A 513 -25.60 2.70 -15.21
N ASP A 514 -25.32 1.44 -15.58
CA ASP A 514 -26.34 0.40 -15.71
C ASP A 514 -26.97 0.02 -14.35
N ASP A 515 -26.33 0.42 -13.23
CA ASP A 515 -26.80 0.22 -11.86
C ASP A 515 -27.64 1.43 -11.35
N GLY A 516 -27.77 2.49 -12.15
CA GLY A 516 -28.57 3.68 -11.81
C GLY A 516 -27.79 4.80 -11.11
N GLU A 517 -26.48 4.66 -10.92
CA GLU A 517 -25.64 5.64 -10.24
C GLU A 517 -25.15 6.71 -11.21
N ILE A 518 -25.26 7.99 -10.82
CA ILE A 518 -24.79 9.12 -11.64
C ILE A 518 -23.29 9.30 -11.42
N ARG A 519 -22.51 9.02 -12.47
CA ARG A 519 -21.07 9.28 -12.49
C ARG A 519 -20.79 10.55 -13.30
N THR A 520 -20.12 11.50 -12.68
CA THR A 520 -19.62 12.69 -13.37
C THR A 520 -18.17 12.46 -13.76
N GLY A 521 -17.84 12.70 -15.03
CA GLY A 521 -16.50 12.56 -15.57
C GLY A 521 -16.04 13.86 -16.22
N PHE A 522 -14.74 14.16 -16.13
CA PHE A 522 -14.09 15.18 -16.94
C PHE A 522 -13.59 14.53 -18.24
N HIS A 523 -14.11 14.99 -19.38
CA HIS A 523 -13.82 14.43 -20.70
C HIS A 523 -13.06 15.45 -21.55
N ILE A 524 -11.99 15.00 -22.20
CA ILE A 524 -11.22 15.77 -23.17
C ILE A 524 -11.26 15.01 -24.50
N ALA A 525 -11.76 15.67 -25.55
CA ALA A 525 -11.70 15.21 -26.93
C ALA A 525 -10.56 15.95 -27.64
N ALA A 526 -9.39 15.31 -27.69
CA ALA A 526 -8.17 15.81 -28.33
C ALA A 526 -7.33 14.64 -28.86
N ASP A 527 -6.57 14.86 -29.94
CA ASP A 527 -5.62 13.86 -30.47
C ASP A 527 -4.42 13.66 -29.54
N THR A 528 -4.10 14.67 -28.71
CA THR A 528 -3.09 14.58 -27.66
C THR A 528 -3.48 15.50 -26.51
N PHE A 529 -3.42 14.99 -25.28
CA PHE A 529 -3.54 15.80 -24.06
C PHE A 529 -2.20 15.82 -23.33
N SER A 530 -1.69 17.02 -23.06
CA SER A 530 -0.47 17.21 -22.27
C SER A 530 -0.63 18.32 -21.25
N VAL A 531 -0.04 18.13 -20.08
CA VAL A 531 0.15 19.19 -19.10
C VAL A 531 1.55 19.73 -19.33
N HIS A 532 1.71 21.02 -19.60
CA HIS A 532 2.98 21.66 -19.88
C HIS A 532 3.22 22.81 -18.90
N ASN A 533 4.44 22.90 -18.35
CA ASN A 533 4.86 24.06 -17.58
C ASN A 533 5.74 24.97 -18.45
N PRO A 534 5.24 26.14 -18.90
CA PRO A 534 6.00 27.04 -19.78
C PRO A 534 7.07 27.86 -19.06
N ALA A 535 7.15 27.78 -17.73
CA ALA A 535 8.16 28.51 -16.98
C ALA A 535 9.54 27.83 -17.13
N ASN A 536 10.46 28.52 -17.80
CA ASN A 536 11.93 28.33 -17.80
C ASN A 536 12.58 27.71 -19.05
N GLY A 537 11.88 27.55 -20.16
CA GLY A 537 12.52 27.24 -21.46
C GLY A 537 13.09 25.81 -21.61
N GLU A 538 12.95 24.96 -20.59
CA GLU A 538 12.99 23.50 -20.75
C GLU A 538 11.57 22.94 -20.67
N GLU A 539 11.15 22.29 -21.74
CA GLU A 539 9.83 21.68 -21.86
C GLU A 539 9.76 20.41 -21.00
N VAL A 540 9.26 20.55 -19.77
CA VAL A 540 8.89 19.40 -18.93
C VAL A 540 7.44 19.05 -19.23
N ILE A 541 7.23 17.88 -19.84
CA ILE A 541 5.91 17.32 -20.09
C ILE A 541 5.63 16.21 -19.08
N PRO A 542 5.06 16.53 -17.89
CA PRO A 542 4.79 15.54 -16.85
C PRO A 542 3.79 14.45 -17.26
N PHE A 543 2.93 14.69 -18.25
CA PHE A 543 1.87 13.76 -18.62
C PHE A 543 1.47 13.93 -20.09
N ILE A 544 1.43 12.83 -20.85
CA ILE A 544 0.91 12.78 -22.22
C ILE A 544 -0.03 11.59 -22.36
N ILE A 545 -1.20 11.82 -22.94
CA ILE A 545 -2.01 10.77 -23.57
C ILE A 545 -1.97 11.01 -25.07
N ASN A 546 -1.52 10.03 -25.85
CA ASN A 546 -1.49 10.12 -27.32
C ASN A 546 -2.70 9.41 -27.98
N GLU A 547 -2.80 9.53 -29.31
CA GLU A 547 -3.88 8.93 -30.11
C GLU A 547 -3.97 7.40 -30.01
N ASP A 548 -2.85 6.72 -29.73
CA ASP A 548 -2.79 5.27 -29.53
C ASP A 548 -3.19 4.83 -28.12
N GLY A 549 -3.47 5.77 -27.21
CA GLY A 549 -3.85 5.50 -25.82
C GLY A 549 -2.68 5.19 -24.88
N TYR A 550 -1.44 5.43 -25.31
CA TYR A 550 -0.28 5.33 -24.43
C TYR A 550 -0.22 6.53 -23.48
N VAL A 551 0.05 6.24 -22.21
CA VAL A 551 0.30 7.25 -21.18
C VAL A 551 1.81 7.37 -20.97
N LEU A 552 2.36 8.53 -21.29
CA LEU A 552 3.74 8.89 -20.92
C LEU A 552 3.70 9.74 -19.65
N ILE A 553 4.39 9.28 -18.61
CA ILE A 553 4.55 9.98 -17.34
C ILE A 553 5.97 9.70 -16.85
N ASP A 554 6.65 10.73 -16.33
CA ASP A 554 8.02 10.57 -15.80
C ASP A 554 8.00 9.84 -14.45
N THR A 555 7.11 10.26 -13.54
CA THR A 555 6.92 9.65 -12.22
C THR A 555 5.44 9.52 -11.89
N LEU A 556 4.98 8.31 -11.55
CA LEU A 556 3.60 8.04 -11.11
C LEU A 556 3.56 7.69 -9.62
N LEU A 557 2.85 8.48 -8.83
CA LEU A 557 2.47 8.16 -7.45
C LEU A 557 0.95 7.90 -7.41
N VAL A 558 0.55 6.70 -7.03
CA VAL A 558 -0.85 6.27 -6.99
C VAL A 558 -1.05 5.32 -5.82
N ASP A 559 -2.18 5.43 -5.13
CA ASP A 559 -2.50 4.58 -3.98
C ASP A 559 -2.67 3.10 -4.38
N THR A 560 -3.52 2.83 -5.37
CA THR A 560 -3.73 1.49 -5.92
C THR A 560 -3.77 1.52 -7.44
N ALA A 561 -2.98 0.65 -8.09
CA ALA A 561 -2.98 0.47 -9.55
C ALA A 561 -3.24 -0.98 -9.93
N THR A 562 -4.19 -1.21 -10.84
CA THR A 562 -4.40 -2.52 -11.47
C THR A 562 -3.74 -2.51 -12.85
N ILE A 563 -2.63 -3.24 -13.01
CA ILE A 563 -1.88 -3.31 -14.26
C ILE A 563 -2.01 -4.71 -14.86
N THR A 564 -2.68 -4.84 -16.01
CA THR A 564 -2.87 -6.13 -16.70
C THR A 564 -1.56 -6.72 -17.21
N SER A 565 -0.64 -5.87 -17.67
CA SER A 565 0.68 -6.29 -18.14
C SER A 565 1.69 -5.22 -17.81
N LEU A 566 2.61 -5.54 -16.89
CA LEU A 566 3.72 -4.67 -16.51
C LEU A 566 4.98 -5.14 -17.22
N VAL A 567 5.56 -4.27 -18.04
CA VAL A 567 6.91 -4.44 -18.59
C VAL A 567 7.79 -3.39 -17.93
N ALA A 568 8.66 -3.81 -17.04
CA ALA A 568 9.58 -2.94 -16.30
C ALA A 568 10.98 -3.57 -16.26
N ASP A 569 12.01 -2.74 -16.26
CA ASP A 569 13.40 -3.19 -16.08
C ASP A 569 13.63 -3.74 -14.67
N SER A 570 13.04 -3.07 -13.66
CA SER A 570 13.08 -3.49 -12.26
C SER A 570 11.76 -3.22 -11.55
N ILE A 571 11.35 -4.13 -10.66
CA ILE A 571 10.21 -3.98 -9.76
C ILE A 571 10.75 -4.01 -8.33
N ILE A 572 10.61 -2.90 -7.60
CA ILE A 572 10.99 -2.79 -6.18
C ILE A 572 9.70 -2.63 -5.38
N VAL A 573 9.37 -3.64 -4.58
CA VAL A 573 8.15 -3.67 -3.75
C VAL A 573 8.49 -4.25 -2.38
N GLY A 574 7.71 -3.89 -1.36
CA GLY A 574 7.80 -4.53 -0.04
C GLY A 574 7.39 -6.00 -0.11
N ASP A 575 6.20 -6.24 -0.67
CA ASP A 575 5.65 -7.57 -0.90
C ASP A 575 5.30 -7.77 -2.38
N LEU A 576 5.78 -8.85 -2.98
CA LEU A 576 5.43 -9.26 -4.35
C LEU A 576 4.47 -10.46 -4.30
N PHE A 577 3.18 -10.21 -4.52
CA PHE A 577 2.17 -11.25 -4.62
C PHE A 577 1.98 -11.71 -6.07
N ALA A 578 2.46 -12.91 -6.41
CA ALA A 578 2.22 -13.52 -7.72
C ALA A 578 1.15 -14.62 -7.62
N GLY A 579 -0.08 -14.31 -8.03
CA GLY A 579 -1.21 -15.25 -7.91
C GLY A 579 -1.13 -16.50 -8.79
N LYS A 580 -0.20 -16.58 -9.75
CA LYS A 580 0.00 -17.75 -10.63
C LYS A 580 1.41 -18.29 -10.60
N GLN A 581 2.37 -17.51 -11.11
CA GLN A 581 3.74 -17.98 -11.30
C GLN A 581 4.70 -16.79 -11.39
N ILE A 582 5.88 -16.95 -10.80
CA ILE A 582 7.07 -16.14 -11.12
C ILE A 582 8.03 -17.08 -11.86
N THR A 583 8.35 -16.76 -13.11
CA THR A 583 9.19 -17.63 -13.96
C THR A 583 10.65 -17.17 -13.89
N SER A 584 11.56 -18.10 -13.61
CA SER A 584 13.01 -17.88 -13.53
C SER A 584 13.49 -16.77 -12.57
N PRO A 585 12.92 -16.60 -11.36
CA PRO A 585 13.49 -15.66 -10.40
C PRO A 585 14.81 -16.19 -9.83
N ILE A 586 15.74 -15.29 -9.54
CA ILE A 586 16.87 -15.57 -8.63
C ILE A 586 16.47 -15.02 -7.26
N ILE A 587 16.37 -15.88 -6.25
CA ILE A 587 16.08 -15.48 -4.87
C ILE A 587 17.40 -15.47 -4.08
N GLN A 588 17.92 -14.29 -3.74
CA GLN A 588 19.12 -14.14 -2.91
C GLN A 588 18.70 -13.80 -1.46
N GLY A 589 18.96 -14.70 -0.52
CA GLY A 589 18.75 -14.45 0.92
C GLY A 589 17.31 -14.55 1.43
N GLY A 590 16.39 -15.16 0.67
CA GLY A 590 14.99 -15.31 1.07
C GLY A 590 14.65 -16.67 1.72
N GLN A 591 13.61 -16.69 2.56
CA GLN A 591 12.99 -17.91 3.07
C GLN A 591 11.86 -18.35 2.12
N LEU A 592 11.87 -19.61 1.70
CA LEU A 592 10.76 -20.21 0.95
C LEU A 592 9.79 -20.83 1.96
N ILE A 593 8.66 -20.17 2.21
CA ILE A 593 7.57 -20.68 3.05
C ILE A 593 6.44 -21.10 2.11
N GLY A 594 6.30 -22.39 1.86
CA GLY A 594 5.28 -22.94 0.99
C GLY A 594 5.11 -24.43 1.26
N VAL A 595 3.91 -24.96 0.99
CA VAL A 595 3.54 -26.35 1.33
C VAL A 595 4.51 -27.36 0.72
N THR A 596 5.02 -27.10 -0.49
CA THR A 596 6.04 -27.97 -1.10
C THR A 596 7.05 -27.15 -1.92
N LEU A 597 8.33 -27.55 -1.89
CA LEU A 597 9.35 -27.10 -2.85
C LEU A 597 9.62 -28.24 -3.82
N ASN A 598 9.40 -28.05 -5.12
CA ASN A 598 9.72 -29.05 -6.13
C ASN A 598 10.69 -28.49 -7.17
N VAL A 599 11.93 -28.97 -7.14
CA VAL A 599 12.97 -28.66 -8.12
C VAL A 599 13.05 -29.81 -9.13
N ASN A 600 12.35 -29.66 -10.26
CA ASN A 600 12.38 -30.58 -11.40
C ASN A 600 12.11 -32.06 -11.06
N ASN A 601 11.29 -32.34 -10.04
CA ASN A 601 11.02 -33.67 -9.48
C ASN A 601 12.27 -34.41 -8.96
N LYS A 602 13.39 -33.70 -8.77
CA LYS A 602 14.65 -34.27 -8.25
C LYS A 602 14.93 -33.87 -6.81
N THR A 603 14.47 -32.71 -6.37
CA THR A 603 14.52 -32.30 -4.97
C THR A 603 13.15 -31.80 -4.59
N PHE A 604 12.49 -32.55 -3.71
CA PHE A 604 11.16 -32.28 -3.23
C PHE A 604 11.21 -32.07 -1.71
N ILE A 605 10.70 -30.96 -1.22
CA ILE A 605 10.42 -30.77 0.21
C ILE A 605 8.90 -30.82 0.34
N ASP A 606 8.38 -31.74 1.14
CA ASP A 606 6.95 -31.90 1.37
C ASP A 606 6.41 -31.00 2.50
N GLU A 607 5.12 -31.12 2.79
CA GLU A 607 4.44 -30.32 3.82
C GLU A 607 4.91 -30.60 5.25
N PHE A 608 5.58 -31.73 5.47
CA PHE A 608 6.18 -32.12 6.74
C PHE A 608 7.67 -31.74 6.83
N GLY A 609 8.20 -31.07 5.80
CA GLY A 609 9.60 -30.68 5.72
C GLY A 609 10.53 -31.84 5.34
N VAL A 610 10.00 -32.97 4.86
CA VAL A 610 10.80 -34.11 4.43
C VAL A 610 11.44 -33.77 3.08
N LEU A 611 12.78 -33.72 3.07
CA LEU A 611 13.55 -33.59 1.84
C LEU A 611 13.68 -34.96 1.17
N THR A 612 13.00 -35.14 0.03
CA THR A 612 13.15 -36.27 -0.87
C THR A 612 14.01 -35.87 -2.05
N GLY A 613 15.16 -36.53 -2.21
CA GLY A 613 16.10 -36.27 -3.29
C GLY A 613 16.33 -37.50 -4.17
N VAL A 614 16.23 -37.36 -5.49
CA VAL A 614 16.75 -38.33 -6.47
C VAL A 614 18.10 -37.79 -6.94
N ASP A 615 19.19 -38.50 -6.60
CA ASP A 615 20.59 -38.08 -6.82
C ASP A 615 20.97 -36.76 -6.10
N ALA A 616 20.47 -36.55 -4.89
CA ALA A 616 20.84 -35.38 -4.09
C ALA A 616 22.33 -35.43 -3.69
N TYR A 617 23.07 -34.37 -4.05
CA TYR A 617 24.47 -34.18 -3.68
C TYR A 617 24.60 -33.05 -2.67
N PHE A 618 25.12 -33.36 -1.48
CA PHE A 618 25.36 -32.39 -0.40
C PHE A 618 26.85 -32.15 -0.25
N GLU A 619 27.36 -31.06 -0.81
CA GLU A 619 28.76 -30.65 -0.59
C GLU A 619 28.91 -30.04 0.80
N ASN A 620 29.87 -30.54 1.59
CA ASN A 620 30.09 -30.11 2.98
C ASN A 620 28.85 -30.25 3.90
N GLY A 621 28.00 -31.24 3.65
CA GLY A 621 26.80 -31.50 4.45
C GLY A 621 27.13 -31.89 5.90
N TYR A 622 26.37 -31.33 6.86
CA TYR A 622 26.46 -31.67 8.28
C TYR A 622 25.12 -32.25 8.74
N PHE A 623 25.10 -33.55 9.02
CA PHE A 623 23.90 -34.29 9.43
C PHE A 623 23.99 -34.62 10.93
N GLN A 624 22.99 -34.20 11.71
CA GLN A 624 22.85 -34.53 13.13
C GLN A 624 21.59 -35.37 13.37
N GLY A 625 21.64 -36.29 14.33
CA GLY A 625 20.53 -37.17 14.67
C GLY A 625 20.71 -38.59 14.12
N GLU A 626 19.59 -39.26 13.85
CA GLU A 626 19.57 -40.61 13.30
C GLU A 626 19.70 -40.56 11.76
N ILE A 627 20.63 -41.32 11.22
CA ILE A 627 20.79 -41.53 9.78
C ILE A 627 20.43 -42.98 9.48
N GLN A 628 19.24 -43.21 8.93
CA GLN A 628 18.82 -44.52 8.45
C GLN A 628 19.22 -44.69 6.98
N ALA A 629 20.20 -45.56 6.72
CA ALA A 629 20.67 -45.85 5.36
C ALA A 629 20.55 -47.35 5.08
N GLU A 630 19.87 -47.73 3.99
CA GLU A 630 19.76 -49.13 3.55
C GLU A 630 21.03 -49.61 2.82
N SER A 631 21.75 -48.68 2.19
CA SER A 631 23.03 -48.93 1.53
C SER A 631 23.86 -47.65 1.45
N GLY A 632 25.18 -47.78 1.26
CA GLY A 632 26.07 -46.63 1.12
C GLY A 632 27.53 -47.06 0.96
N THR A 633 28.37 -46.11 0.53
CA THR A 633 29.83 -46.25 0.55
C THR A 633 30.39 -45.09 1.35
N LEU A 634 31.32 -45.39 2.26
CA LEU A 634 32.00 -44.42 3.10
C LEU A 634 33.48 -44.48 2.76
N ASP A 635 34.06 -43.34 2.37
CA ASP A 635 35.49 -43.21 2.09
C ASP A 635 36.09 -42.13 2.99
N ASN A 636 37.28 -42.40 3.52
CA ASN A 636 37.99 -41.51 4.43
C ASN A 636 37.15 -41.01 5.64
N VAL A 637 36.34 -41.89 6.21
CA VAL A 637 35.49 -41.57 7.36
C VAL A 637 36.20 -41.91 8.66
N THR A 638 36.19 -40.98 9.61
CA THR A 638 36.61 -41.25 10.99
C THR A 638 35.41 -41.75 11.79
N ILE A 639 35.47 -43.01 12.25
CA ILE A 639 34.52 -43.56 13.21
C ILE A 639 35.02 -43.26 14.63
N LYS A 640 34.19 -42.63 15.47
CA LYS A 640 34.54 -42.32 16.86
C LYS A 640 34.29 -43.50 17.80
N ASP A 641 34.79 -43.37 19.01
CA ASP A 641 34.95 -44.38 20.07
C ASP A 641 33.66 -45.02 20.61
N THR A 642 32.48 -44.46 20.35
CA THR A 642 31.19 -45.00 20.83
C THR A 642 30.35 -45.65 19.72
N CYS A 643 30.95 -46.04 18.61
CA CYS A 643 30.24 -46.67 17.50
C CYS A 643 30.02 -48.17 17.75
N THR A 644 28.78 -48.64 17.57
CA THR A 644 28.42 -50.07 17.64
C THR A 644 28.06 -50.57 16.26
N VAL A 645 28.65 -51.70 15.84
CA VAL A 645 28.25 -52.43 14.64
C VAL A 645 27.57 -53.72 15.08
N GLU A 646 26.25 -53.80 14.92
CA GLU A 646 25.48 -55.00 15.29
C GLU A 646 25.61 -56.13 14.27
N GLY A 647 26.12 -55.83 13.07
CA GLY A 647 26.31 -56.75 11.96
C GLY A 647 27.72 -57.30 11.82
N THR A 648 27.99 -57.89 10.65
CA THR A 648 29.32 -58.42 10.29
C THR A 648 30.17 -57.34 9.63
N VAL A 649 31.42 -57.19 10.08
CA VAL A 649 32.43 -56.35 9.42
C VAL A 649 33.26 -57.21 8.47
N TYR A 650 33.22 -56.91 7.17
CA TYR A 650 34.12 -57.48 6.18
C TYR A 650 35.22 -56.46 5.86
N ALA A 651 36.45 -56.74 6.29
CA ALA A 651 37.61 -55.89 6.03
C ALA A 651 38.77 -56.74 5.51
N GLN A 652 39.43 -56.26 4.45
CA GLN A 652 40.64 -56.91 3.93
C GLN A 652 41.86 -56.59 4.79
N ASN A 653 41.94 -55.35 5.27
CA ASN A 653 42.99 -54.86 6.16
C ASN A 653 42.33 -54.21 7.37
N ILE A 654 42.72 -54.66 8.55
CA ILE A 654 42.46 -53.98 9.82
C ILE A 654 43.85 -53.68 10.40
N GLU A 655 44.18 -52.40 10.49
CA GLU A 655 45.45 -51.95 11.04
C GLU A 655 45.22 -51.50 12.49
N GLY A 656 45.78 -52.25 13.45
CA GLY A 656 45.60 -52.04 14.88
C GLY A 656 45.50 -53.35 15.67
N ASP A 657 45.46 -53.24 17.00
CA ASP A 657 45.56 -54.40 17.91
C ASP A 657 44.25 -55.20 18.00
N VAL A 658 44.06 -56.28 17.25
CA VAL A 658 42.86 -57.15 17.41
C VAL A 658 43.09 -58.25 18.46
N LEU A 659 44.36 -58.59 18.73
CA LEU A 659 44.82 -59.59 19.69
C LEU A 659 45.95 -59.00 20.53
N ASP A 660 45.98 -59.31 21.83
CA ASP A 660 47.16 -59.08 22.67
C ASP A 660 47.99 -60.38 22.70
N ARG A 661 49.18 -60.33 22.09
CA ARG A 661 50.07 -61.48 21.90
C ARG A 661 51.35 -61.26 22.68
N TYR A 662 51.70 -62.23 23.51
CA TYR A 662 53.02 -62.30 24.16
C TYR A 662 53.81 -63.52 23.69
N ILE A 663 55.06 -63.31 23.28
CA ILE A 663 55.98 -64.35 22.83
C ILE A 663 57.13 -64.46 23.84
N LEU A 664 57.26 -65.62 24.49
CA LEU A 664 58.37 -65.96 25.38
C LEU A 664 59.36 -66.86 24.64
N ASN A 665 60.60 -66.43 24.44
CA ASN A 665 61.66 -67.27 23.88
C ASN A 665 62.44 -67.96 25.02
N VAL A 666 62.62 -69.28 24.94
CA VAL A 666 63.36 -70.05 25.96
C VAL A 666 64.67 -70.57 25.34
N ASP A 667 65.76 -69.84 25.51
CA ASP A 667 67.09 -70.23 25.02
C ASP A 667 68.17 -69.89 26.06
N PRO A 668 69.00 -70.85 26.52
CA PRO A 668 69.12 -72.26 26.11
C PRO A 668 68.23 -73.23 26.88
N ALA A 669 68.23 -74.48 26.41
CA ALA A 669 67.46 -75.59 26.98
C ALA A 669 67.61 -75.70 28.51
N VAL A 670 66.51 -75.94 29.22
CA VAL A 670 66.47 -75.92 30.69
C VAL A 670 66.21 -77.31 31.24
N GLU A 671 67.08 -77.77 32.15
CA GLU A 671 66.89 -79.01 32.88
C GLU A 671 65.87 -78.82 34.01
N VAL A 672 64.90 -79.72 34.06
CA VAL A 672 63.87 -79.79 35.10
C VAL A 672 64.12 -81.05 35.94
N PRO A 673 64.34 -80.91 37.27
CA PRO A 673 64.59 -82.04 38.15
C PRO A 673 63.38 -82.98 38.29
N PRO A 674 63.60 -84.27 38.57
CA PRO A 674 62.55 -85.25 38.79
C PRO A 674 61.65 -84.87 39.97
N ASN A 675 60.36 -85.15 39.80
CA ASN A 675 59.30 -85.01 40.79
C ASN A 675 59.21 -83.60 41.39
N THR A 676 59.67 -82.59 40.65
CA THR A 676 59.67 -81.19 41.08
C THR A 676 58.66 -80.42 40.24
N PRO A 677 57.52 -79.96 40.83
CA PRO A 677 56.56 -79.12 40.13
C PRO A 677 57.26 -77.85 39.66
N THR A 678 57.29 -77.67 38.34
CA THR A 678 58.04 -76.60 37.70
C THR A 678 57.09 -75.71 36.91
N VAL A 679 57.07 -74.43 37.25
CA VAL A 679 56.20 -73.44 36.60
C VAL A 679 56.83 -73.02 35.27
N ILE A 680 56.16 -73.39 34.17
CA ILE A 680 56.58 -73.05 32.81
C ILE A 680 56.14 -71.62 32.46
N LEU A 681 54.92 -71.25 32.86
CA LEU A 681 54.33 -69.94 32.61
C LEU A 681 53.43 -69.56 33.78
N ASP A 682 53.48 -68.30 34.20
CA ASP A 682 52.61 -67.68 35.18
C ASP A 682 52.28 -66.26 34.70
N VAL A 683 51.02 -65.98 34.38
CA VAL A 683 50.59 -64.71 33.80
C VAL A 683 49.23 -64.28 34.34
N ASP A 684 49.11 -62.99 34.63
CA ASP A 684 47.83 -62.38 34.98
C ASP A 684 47.12 -61.88 33.72
N VAL A 685 45.86 -62.27 33.58
CA VAL A 685 44.97 -61.90 32.47
C VAL A 685 43.91 -60.93 32.99
N ASP A 686 44.13 -59.65 32.76
CA ASP A 686 43.18 -58.59 33.08
C ASP A 686 41.96 -58.61 32.14
N PRO A 687 40.77 -58.17 32.61
CA PRO A 687 39.61 -57.96 31.74
C PRO A 687 39.85 -56.85 30.69
N GLY A 688 40.72 -55.89 31.04
CA GLY A 688 41.05 -54.68 30.28
C GLY A 688 39.85 -53.98 29.59
N TYR A 689 40.06 -53.28 28.47
CA TYR A 689 39.07 -52.37 27.87
C TYR A 689 37.79 -53.03 27.33
N VAL A 690 37.83 -54.33 27.02
CA VAL A 690 36.63 -55.10 26.63
C VAL A 690 35.63 -55.24 27.81
N GLY A 691 36.10 -55.00 29.04
CA GLY A 691 35.26 -54.94 30.24
C GLY A 691 34.67 -56.30 30.65
N PRO A 692 33.83 -56.35 31.69
CA PRO A 692 33.22 -57.57 32.22
C PRO A 692 32.16 -58.22 31.31
N TYR A 693 32.06 -57.79 30.06
CA TYR A 693 30.88 -58.03 29.23
C TYR A 693 31.04 -59.17 28.22
N PHE A 694 32.28 -59.59 27.93
CA PHE A 694 32.57 -60.64 26.96
C PHE A 694 33.38 -61.77 27.56
N ASP A 695 33.13 -62.98 27.07
CA ASP A 695 33.96 -64.13 27.37
C ASP A 695 35.31 -64.03 26.64
N ARG A 696 36.38 -64.46 27.29
CA ARG A 696 37.75 -64.39 26.78
C ARG A 696 38.28 -65.80 26.58
N TYR A 697 39.05 -66.00 25.52
CA TYR A 697 39.80 -67.24 25.30
C TYR A 697 41.28 -66.94 25.34
N VAL A 698 42.01 -67.73 26.13
CA VAL A 698 43.46 -67.69 26.18
C VAL A 698 43.99 -68.95 25.53
N TYR A 699 44.94 -68.77 24.61
CA TYR A 699 45.58 -69.87 23.89
C TYR A 699 47.09 -69.85 24.10
N ILE A 700 47.63 -71.01 24.49
CA ILE A 700 49.05 -71.33 24.50
C ILE A 700 49.31 -72.18 23.26
N SER A 701 49.96 -71.59 22.25
CA SER A 701 50.03 -72.19 20.92
C SER A 701 50.80 -73.52 20.88
N TYR A 702 51.91 -73.64 21.61
CA TYR A 702 52.72 -74.88 21.64
C TYR A 702 53.76 -74.90 22.77
N VAL A 703 53.94 -76.06 23.41
CA VAL A 703 55.03 -76.36 24.36
C VAL A 703 55.68 -77.68 23.96
N GLN A 704 57.01 -77.73 23.91
CA GLN A 704 57.80 -78.90 23.49
C GLN A 704 58.76 -79.33 24.60
N ILE A 705 58.81 -80.63 24.87
CA ILE A 705 59.61 -81.23 25.93
C ILE A 705 60.35 -82.44 25.37
N GLN A 706 61.62 -82.60 25.74
CA GLN A 706 62.43 -83.76 25.38
C GLN A 706 62.88 -84.53 26.62
N ASN A 707 62.75 -85.85 26.57
CA ASN A 707 63.36 -86.70 27.60
C ASN A 707 64.87 -86.81 27.37
N THR A 708 65.67 -86.34 28.34
CA THR A 708 67.14 -86.31 28.27
C THR A 708 67.82 -87.07 29.41
N ALA A 709 67.08 -87.84 30.21
CA ALA A 709 67.58 -88.43 31.46
C ALA A 709 68.99 -89.03 31.32
N VAL A 710 69.95 -88.45 32.06
CA VAL A 710 71.37 -88.84 32.02
C VAL A 710 71.66 -89.77 33.20
N ALA A 711 72.13 -90.98 32.87
CA ALA A 711 72.60 -92.07 33.74
C ALA A 711 71.58 -93.20 34.07
N ASN A 712 71.82 -94.35 33.42
CA ASN A 712 71.27 -95.71 33.62
C ASN A 712 69.93 -96.09 32.94
N LYS A 713 70.07 -96.57 31.69
CA LYS A 713 69.24 -97.56 30.93
C LYS A 713 67.76 -97.24 30.65
N ASN A 714 67.42 -97.01 29.37
CA ASN A 714 66.16 -97.30 28.63
C ASN A 714 64.83 -97.29 29.41
N THR A 715 64.68 -96.46 30.42
CA THR A 715 63.44 -96.40 31.21
C THR A 715 62.64 -95.21 30.71
N PRO A 716 61.44 -95.43 30.18
CA PRO A 716 60.60 -94.35 29.70
C PRO A 716 60.24 -93.35 30.82
N MET A 717 60.05 -92.07 30.47
CA MET A 717 59.67 -90.97 31.38
C MET A 717 58.16 -90.74 31.32
N ASP A 718 57.54 -90.49 32.47
CA ASP A 718 56.16 -90.03 32.57
C ASP A 718 56.14 -88.51 32.79
N LEU A 719 55.25 -87.83 32.07
CA LEU A 719 55.15 -86.38 32.04
C LEU A 719 53.70 -85.95 32.28
N ASP A 720 53.52 -85.07 33.25
CA ASP A 720 52.29 -84.32 33.47
C ASP A 720 52.51 -82.83 33.22
N MET A 721 51.70 -82.24 32.36
CA MET A 721 51.56 -80.80 32.20
C MET A 721 50.12 -80.39 32.52
N VAL A 722 49.96 -79.38 33.37
CA VAL A 722 48.66 -78.96 33.86
C VAL A 722 48.54 -77.44 33.76
N LEU A 723 47.53 -76.98 33.05
CA LEU A 723 47.12 -75.60 32.99
C LEU A 723 46.10 -75.32 34.10
N TYR A 724 46.39 -74.30 34.90
CA TYR A 724 45.54 -73.79 35.96
C TYR A 724 45.03 -72.39 35.62
N LEU A 725 43.78 -72.11 36.00
CA LEU A 725 43.17 -70.79 36.02
C LEU A 725 42.69 -70.50 37.45
N ASP A 726 43.26 -69.51 38.12
CA ASP A 726 43.02 -69.22 39.55
C ASP A 726 43.07 -70.50 40.42
N GLU A 727 44.13 -71.30 40.27
CA GLU A 727 44.32 -72.59 40.98
C GLU A 727 43.38 -73.74 40.56
N LEU A 728 42.39 -73.49 39.70
CA LEU A 728 41.55 -74.55 39.13
C LEU A 728 42.22 -75.18 37.92
N GLU A 729 42.39 -76.50 37.92
CA GLU A 729 42.86 -77.24 36.75
C GLU A 729 41.83 -77.12 35.60
N VAL A 730 42.24 -76.48 34.50
CA VAL A 730 41.39 -76.28 33.31
C VAL A 730 41.75 -77.23 32.17
N GLN A 731 43.00 -77.68 32.11
CA GLN A 731 43.45 -78.66 31.12
C GLN A 731 44.68 -79.42 31.63
N ARG A 732 44.70 -80.72 31.41
CA ARG A 732 45.85 -81.59 31.70
C ARG A 732 46.26 -82.33 30.45
N PHE A 733 47.57 -82.48 30.30
CA PHE A 733 48.20 -83.32 29.30
C PHE A 733 49.17 -84.26 30.01
N SER A 734 48.85 -85.54 29.97
CA SER A 734 49.66 -86.60 30.57
C SER A 734 50.16 -87.51 29.46
N VAL A 735 51.46 -87.75 29.42
CA VAL A 735 52.06 -88.74 28.53
C VAL A 735 52.92 -89.67 29.35
N ASN A 736 52.61 -90.96 29.22
CA ASN A 736 53.37 -92.00 29.87
C ASN A 736 54.36 -92.58 28.87
N SER A 737 55.50 -92.99 29.39
CA SER A 737 56.51 -93.73 28.65
C SER A 737 57.15 -93.02 27.45
N ILE A 738 57.61 -91.80 27.65
CA ILE A 738 58.42 -91.05 26.67
C ILE A 738 59.83 -91.66 26.63
N GLU A 739 60.27 -92.18 25.48
CA GLU A 739 61.59 -92.79 25.35
C GLU A 739 62.72 -91.73 25.34
N LEU A 740 63.96 -92.17 25.58
CA LEU A 740 65.12 -91.28 25.58
C LEU A 740 65.30 -90.62 24.20
N GLY A 741 65.37 -89.29 24.17
CA GLY A 741 65.49 -88.51 22.94
C GLY A 741 64.16 -88.23 22.24
N GLU A 742 63.04 -88.85 22.66
CA GLU A 742 61.73 -88.51 22.14
C GLU A 742 61.29 -87.13 22.60
N THR A 743 60.53 -86.49 21.72
CA THR A 743 59.96 -85.17 21.92
C THR A 743 58.46 -85.29 21.98
N VAL A 744 57.87 -84.64 22.97
CA VAL A 744 56.42 -84.51 23.09
C VAL A 744 56.08 -83.03 23.09
N GLY A 745 54.98 -82.67 22.42
CA GLY A 745 54.46 -81.32 22.51
C GLY A 745 52.95 -81.28 22.63
N SER A 746 52.46 -80.20 23.22
CA SER A 746 51.03 -79.98 23.46
C SER A 746 50.69 -78.49 23.34
N ALA A 747 49.42 -78.21 23.09
CA ALA A 747 48.84 -76.86 23.14
C ALA A 747 47.82 -76.80 24.27
N PHE A 748 47.71 -75.64 24.90
CA PHE A 748 46.79 -75.43 26.01
C PHE A 748 45.85 -74.26 25.76
N GLY A 749 44.65 -74.32 26.33
CA GLY A 749 43.69 -73.23 26.24
C GLY A 749 42.80 -73.16 27.47
N ALA A 750 42.35 -71.95 27.79
CA ALA A 750 41.42 -71.71 28.89
C ALA A 750 40.30 -70.77 28.44
N PHE A 751 39.07 -71.10 28.85
CA PHE A 751 37.94 -70.21 28.77
C PHE A 751 37.86 -69.36 30.04
N ILE A 752 37.76 -68.05 29.88
CA ILE A 752 37.57 -67.10 30.96
C ILE A 752 36.21 -66.43 30.77
N ALA A 753 35.26 -66.77 31.64
CA ALA A 753 33.94 -66.14 31.62
C ALA A 753 34.03 -64.62 31.81
N LYS A 754 33.06 -63.93 31.24
CA LYS A 754 32.87 -62.47 31.41
C LYS A 754 32.87 -62.07 32.89
N GLY A 755 33.61 -61.01 33.24
CA GLY A 755 33.73 -60.55 34.62
C GLY A 755 34.86 -59.56 34.84
N ASN A 756 34.86 -58.91 36.02
CA ASN A 756 35.79 -57.83 36.38
C ASN A 756 37.08 -58.30 37.06
N SER A 757 37.23 -59.60 37.33
CA SER A 757 38.42 -60.11 38.01
C SER A 757 39.54 -60.41 37.01
N THR A 758 40.74 -59.96 37.37
CA THR A 758 41.99 -60.50 36.85
C THR A 758 42.06 -61.98 37.15
N LYS A 759 42.52 -62.78 36.17
CA LYS A 759 42.67 -64.22 36.30
C LYS A 759 44.13 -64.61 36.20
N ASN A 760 44.62 -65.44 37.10
CA ASN A 760 45.97 -65.99 37.02
C ASN A 760 45.97 -67.27 36.19
N LEU A 761 46.74 -67.30 35.12
CA LEU A 761 46.95 -68.46 34.27
C LEU A 761 48.33 -69.05 34.54
N LYS A 762 48.37 -70.33 34.91
CA LYS A 762 49.61 -70.99 35.30
C LYS A 762 49.78 -72.35 34.65
N LEU A 763 50.87 -72.57 33.93
CA LEU A 763 51.23 -73.87 33.36
C LEU A 763 52.32 -74.52 34.21
N ILE A 764 52.04 -75.69 34.76
CA ILE A 764 52.97 -76.44 35.62
C ILE A 764 53.31 -77.77 34.95
N MET A 765 54.58 -78.13 34.98
CA MET A 765 55.10 -79.41 34.53
C MET A 765 55.64 -80.22 35.71
N ASN A 766 55.40 -81.52 35.67
CA ASN A 766 55.98 -82.49 36.58
C ASN A 766 56.44 -83.71 35.78
N ALA A 767 57.74 -84.00 35.82
CA ALA A 767 58.32 -85.19 35.21
C ALA A 767 58.85 -86.10 36.31
N ASP A 768 58.69 -87.41 36.17
CA ASP A 768 59.19 -88.37 37.18
C ASP A 768 60.72 -88.54 37.13
N ARG A 769 61.37 -88.02 36.08
CA ARG A 769 62.81 -88.09 35.77
C ARG A 769 63.36 -86.72 35.35
N ASP A 770 64.70 -86.63 35.32
CA ASP A 770 65.39 -85.46 34.73
C ASP A 770 64.94 -85.30 33.27
N SER A 771 64.47 -84.10 32.94
CA SER A 771 63.96 -83.76 31.61
C SER A 771 64.54 -82.44 31.15
N THR A 772 64.72 -82.26 29.84
CA THR A 772 65.13 -80.96 29.30
C THR A 772 63.97 -80.37 28.51
N ILE A 773 63.61 -79.15 28.87
CA ILE A 773 62.71 -78.33 28.06
C ILE A 773 63.55 -77.67 26.97
N LEU A 774 63.33 -78.10 25.73
CA LEU A 774 63.84 -77.46 24.51
C LEU A 774 62.69 -76.68 23.91
N GLN A 775 62.66 -75.36 24.08
CA GLN A 775 61.50 -74.58 23.67
C GLN A 775 61.88 -73.35 22.85
N ASN A 776 61.50 -73.33 21.57
CA ASN A 776 61.84 -72.21 20.70
C ASN A 776 60.94 -70.96 20.91
N SER A 777 59.67 -71.08 21.32
CA SER A 777 58.83 -69.95 21.81
C SER A 777 57.53 -70.43 22.49
N ILE A 778 57.07 -69.82 23.61
CA ILE A 778 55.66 -69.88 24.08
C ILE A 778 54.93 -68.66 23.53
N CYS A 779 53.84 -68.86 22.80
CA CYS A 779 52.95 -67.77 22.39
C CYS A 779 51.67 -67.83 23.22
N VAL A 780 51.35 -66.73 23.89
CA VAL A 780 50.10 -66.53 24.64
C VAL A 780 49.27 -65.50 23.89
N ASP A 781 48.15 -65.93 23.33
CA ASP A 781 47.20 -65.07 22.63
C ASP A 781 45.95 -64.87 23.48
N VAL A 782 45.58 -63.60 23.70
CA VAL A 782 44.29 -63.22 24.30
C VAL A 782 43.54 -62.30 23.35
N THR A 783 42.27 -62.61 23.12
CA THR A 783 41.38 -61.79 22.29
C THR A 783 41.17 -60.40 22.89
N LYS A 784 41.84 -59.34 22.39
CA LYS A 784 41.72 -57.95 22.90
C LYS A 784 42.48 -56.84 22.10
N GLN A 785 42.01 -55.58 22.24
CA GLN A 785 42.79 -54.31 22.17
C GLN A 785 43.42 -53.89 23.53
N GLY A 786 44.74 -53.73 23.56
CA GLY A 786 45.56 -53.20 24.68
C GLY A 786 46.07 -54.23 25.69
N ASN A 787 47.11 -53.90 26.48
CA ASN A 787 47.83 -54.80 27.42
C ASN A 787 46.91 -55.49 28.45
N SER A 788 46.45 -56.69 28.12
CA SER A 788 45.63 -57.61 28.91
C SER A 788 46.48 -58.57 29.71
N LEU A 789 47.69 -58.83 29.25
CA LEU A 789 48.66 -59.68 29.92
C LEU A 789 49.55 -58.83 30.86
N LYS A 790 49.62 -59.22 32.13
CA LYS A 790 50.42 -58.56 33.18
C LYS A 790 51.17 -59.59 34.03
N ASN A 791 52.17 -59.12 34.76
CA ASN A 791 52.95 -59.92 35.72
C ASN A 791 53.45 -61.25 35.14
N ILE A 792 53.85 -61.25 33.87
CA ILE A 792 54.30 -62.46 33.17
C ILE A 792 55.62 -62.91 33.80
N SER A 793 55.64 -64.13 34.30
CA SER A 793 56.85 -64.83 34.72
C SER A 793 56.89 -66.24 34.13
N ALA A 794 58.10 -66.72 33.87
CA ALA A 794 58.32 -68.03 33.28
C ALA A 794 59.62 -68.63 33.82
N LEU A 795 59.90 -69.88 33.45
CA LEU A 795 61.12 -70.62 33.77
C LEU A 795 62.42 -69.83 33.45
N TYR A 796 62.34 -68.82 32.57
CA TYR A 796 63.26 -67.68 32.51
C TYR A 796 62.49 -66.37 32.32
N THR A 797 62.29 -65.63 33.41
CA THR A 797 62.06 -64.18 33.40
C THR A 797 62.98 -63.56 34.46
N GLN A 798 64.15 -63.09 34.03
CA GLN A 798 64.78 -61.90 34.63
C GLN A 798 64.56 -60.74 33.68
#